data_AF-A0A812RKW0-F1
#
_entry.id   AF-A0A812RKW0-F1
#
_cell.length_a   1.000
_cell.length_b   1.000
_cell.length_c   1.000
_cell.angle_alpha   90.00
_cell.angle_beta   90.00
_cell.angle_gamma   90.00
#
_symmetry.space_group_name_H-M   'P 1'
#
loop_
_entity.id
_entity.type
_entity.pdbx_description
1 polymer ?
#
loop_
_entity_poly.entity_id
_entity_poly.type
_entity_poly.pdbx_seq_one_letter_code
_entity_poly.pdbx_strand_id
1 'polypeptide(L)'
;MAESSDPEFAGVQVKEERVVNKKFVAAALGNWLEWYDFGVYAALADLLGQNFFPAHDASVQVMQSFLAFAAGYISRPVGGILIGVIGDRLGRKYALWTSILLMMFPTFLIGCLPTYQTAGWLSAVLLVILRLLQGIAIGGEYVSALVFSMEHAPGRHKTISGALMSVSVAVGTFSGFGVVVLMRNVLSTAAMESVGWRICFWLGLIVGVVGVVLRRQVAEPSEFLEAQQSGQLSQPLLTALWAQKVEILLMIGVEAITPVTWYQNFIWIQQVYEGTLTAQAPVPGGAELNTCMQLAPSLFMIGIATCCRNFNFLTSVRRGMALLAVLAIPAYLLFDLRVFWAAFLSQSALACGGGLIAWGNPYLMHSSFPVEIRVIAMGISYNLSAALLGGPTPYICSQLAVNFGILSASIWLLFIASLSYVCVWLLLRRQGRPAPDGPAGCFVPRGLKVLTEEYERRIARLVSGAQCPGASFASTFGLLADADGLASLASVELTLPALVSGDSEARAASADAKKRLSDMWSKTYTRLDLYQILHAAKDSAASEEEERLVKVVLDKFRQAGCALKAEEREELASLDRRCKELAFQAEQNINEDCSTVDLSVEELQGCEESFIRSLPDASGSNGSALKRCSLKAPVLQPIMQRAHSSATRRRMLEASHQRCAMNGPLLEELLSLRHQAAQRLGFGSHAERVASQKMAGTAEAVRLFCEDMVQRLRPLRDAELLQLSSRKQECEAETASRKRKLDDEPPESPARGLNAWDISYYLDLVQREELHLDDAKVKEFFPLEGTIQRILEVYSQLLGLKFERSAELPVWHEEVVAFEVKDSQSGRLVGHLYLDQFPRDGKFSHQMILPLAPAFTSTSGIGGRDEGVTCVPACVNISNFARSEGGRPALLRLSEMKTLFHELGHAMHCLCTETRFSILSWAWPMVPWPGGVEQDFLEVPSMALEKFAGEPELLHRVARHFSGDGSQLDDQTIKQIQALERFMAGTQESRLFAMSIFDLLLHSQAPPYSFDGKEGLSIPELYRLVFEKVTSLKQLPNSNFSSSWYHLYIGYDAGVYGYAWSDVFAADIFESMRSSQTGPLSASTGERLRSEILGPCATKPGNAMLSGFLGREPSVDAWCRFKGIQ
;
A
#
# COMPACT_ATOMS: atom_id res chain seq x y z
N MET A 1 -1.10 5.12 -36.80
CA MET A 1 -2.15 5.16 -37.84
C MET A 1 -2.31 3.77 -38.41
N ALA A 2 -3.49 3.18 -38.23
CA ALA A 2 -4.18 2.19 -39.08
C ALA A 2 -5.18 1.46 -38.17
N GLU A 3 -6.46 1.73 -38.42
CA GLU A 3 -7.64 1.15 -37.77
C GLU A 3 -7.81 -0.32 -38.16
N SER A 4 -8.23 -1.16 -37.21
CA SER A 4 -8.89 -2.43 -37.50
C SER A 4 -10.21 -2.50 -36.70
N SER A 5 -11.29 -2.29 -37.43
CA SER A 5 -12.68 -2.40 -37.01
C SER A 5 -13.11 -3.86 -36.93
N ASP A 6 -13.62 -4.30 -35.78
CA ASP A 6 -14.53 -5.45 -35.71
C ASP A 6 -15.65 -5.17 -34.69
N PRO A 7 -16.94 -5.19 -35.10
CA PRO A 7 -18.06 -4.75 -34.26
C PRO A 7 -18.93 -5.93 -33.82
N GLU A 8 -18.62 -6.64 -32.73
CA GLU A 8 -19.60 -7.57 -32.13
C GLU A 8 -19.46 -7.91 -30.63
N PHE A 9 -18.75 -7.09 -29.84
CA PHE A 9 -18.81 -7.12 -28.37
C PHE A 9 -19.12 -5.73 -27.79
N ALA A 10 -20.36 -5.30 -27.93
CA ALA A 10 -20.88 -4.09 -27.29
C ALA A 10 -21.94 -4.45 -26.24
N GLY A 11 -21.57 -4.32 -24.96
CA GLY A 11 -22.46 -4.39 -23.80
C GLY A 11 -21.94 -5.39 -22.78
N VAL A 12 -21.04 -5.02 -21.86
CA VAL A 12 -21.23 -3.97 -20.85
C VAL A 12 -19.98 -3.10 -20.76
N GLN A 13 -20.05 -1.90 -21.33
CA GLN A 13 -19.13 -0.83 -20.96
C GLN A 13 -19.53 -0.34 -19.57
N VAL A 14 -18.72 -0.60 -18.55
CA VAL A 14 -18.71 0.24 -17.35
C VAL A 14 -18.22 1.60 -17.82
N LYS A 15 -19.14 2.53 -18.08
CA LYS A 15 -18.79 3.91 -18.41
C LYS A 15 -17.97 4.44 -17.24
N GLU A 16 -16.72 4.84 -17.51
CA GLU A 16 -16.00 5.75 -16.62
C GLU A 16 -16.94 6.93 -16.32
N GLU A 17 -17.49 7.01 -15.11
CA GLU A 17 -18.32 8.14 -14.72
C GLU A 17 -17.42 9.37 -14.66
N ARG A 18 -17.53 10.24 -15.67
CA ARG A 18 -16.85 11.54 -15.69
C ARG A 18 -17.19 12.30 -14.40
N VAL A 19 -16.17 12.85 -13.73
CA VAL A 19 -16.34 13.69 -12.52
C VAL A 19 -17.32 14.84 -12.78
N VAL A 20 -17.21 15.46 -13.96
CA VAL A 20 -18.20 16.43 -14.45
C VAL A 20 -19.35 15.66 -15.10
N ASN A 21 -20.24 15.16 -14.25
CA ASN A 21 -21.51 14.55 -14.67
C ASN A 21 -22.68 15.46 -14.31
N LYS A 22 -23.90 15.03 -14.67
CA LYS A 22 -25.14 15.76 -14.38
C LYS A 22 -25.33 16.05 -12.89
N LYS A 23 -24.85 15.17 -12.00
CA LYS A 23 -24.95 15.31 -10.53
C LYS A 23 -24.05 16.45 -10.04
N PHE A 24 -22.80 16.50 -10.53
CA PHE A 24 -21.86 17.58 -10.24
C PHE A 24 -22.39 18.93 -10.76
N VAL A 25 -22.86 18.99 -12.01
CA VAL A 25 -23.43 20.23 -12.59
C VAL A 25 -24.64 20.70 -11.77
N ALA A 26 -25.53 19.79 -11.36
CA ALA A 26 -26.68 20.14 -10.53
C ALA A 26 -26.27 20.74 -9.17
N ALA A 27 -25.17 20.26 -8.57
CA ALA A 27 -24.62 20.83 -7.35
C ALA A 27 -24.02 22.23 -7.61
N ALA A 28 -23.18 22.36 -8.64
CA ALA A 28 -22.44 23.58 -8.96
C ALA A 28 -23.32 24.79 -9.34
N LEU A 29 -24.51 24.57 -9.92
CA LEU A 29 -25.36 25.67 -10.42
C LEU A 29 -25.89 26.63 -9.34
N GLY A 30 -26.15 26.16 -8.12
CA GLY A 30 -26.59 27.05 -7.04
C GLY A 30 -25.44 27.90 -6.50
N ASN A 31 -24.26 27.31 -6.35
CA ASN A 31 -23.04 28.08 -6.05
C ASN A 31 -22.69 29.06 -7.19
N TRP A 32 -22.90 28.67 -8.45
CA TRP A 32 -22.76 29.56 -9.59
C TRP A 32 -23.69 30.78 -9.50
N LEU A 33 -24.97 30.57 -9.15
CA LEU A 33 -25.94 31.63 -8.94
C LEU A 33 -25.57 32.56 -7.78
N GLU A 34 -25.04 32.02 -6.69
CA GLU A 34 -24.53 32.80 -5.55
C GLU A 34 -23.49 33.82 -6.02
N TRP A 35 -22.45 33.33 -6.70
CA TRP A 35 -21.33 34.17 -7.11
C TRP A 35 -21.66 35.06 -8.32
N TYR A 36 -22.66 34.68 -9.12
CA TYR A 36 -23.26 35.57 -10.12
C TYR A 36 -23.90 36.80 -9.48
N ASP A 37 -24.79 36.62 -8.49
CA ASP A 37 -25.44 37.73 -7.79
C ASP A 37 -24.42 38.62 -7.08
N PHE A 38 -23.40 38.02 -6.46
CA PHE A 38 -22.28 38.74 -5.86
C PHE A 38 -21.61 39.68 -6.87
N GLY A 39 -21.24 39.15 -8.05
CA GLY A 39 -20.58 39.93 -9.10
C GLY A 39 -21.46 41.03 -9.67
N VAL A 40 -22.75 40.74 -9.93
CA VAL A 40 -23.72 41.72 -10.42
C VAL A 40 -23.90 42.86 -9.41
N TYR A 41 -24.08 42.55 -8.13
CA TYR A 41 -24.29 43.57 -7.11
C TYR A 41 -23.04 44.43 -6.91
N ALA A 42 -21.86 43.82 -6.83
CA ALA A 42 -20.61 44.54 -6.66
C ALA A 42 -20.34 45.50 -7.84
N ALA A 43 -20.59 45.05 -9.07
CA ALA A 43 -20.42 45.86 -10.27
C ALA A 43 -21.47 46.97 -10.46
N LEU A 44 -22.60 46.89 -9.76
CA LEU A 44 -23.69 47.87 -9.80
C LEU A 44 -23.83 48.67 -8.49
N ALA A 45 -22.85 48.60 -7.58
CA ALA A 45 -22.95 49.22 -6.26
C ALA A 45 -23.24 50.73 -6.32
N ASP A 46 -22.71 51.41 -7.35
CA ASP A 46 -22.98 52.81 -7.70
C ASP A 46 -24.45 53.07 -8.06
N LEU A 47 -24.97 52.33 -9.03
CA LEU A 47 -26.35 52.46 -9.49
C LEU A 47 -27.36 52.03 -8.42
N LEU A 48 -27.03 51.03 -7.62
CA LEU A 48 -27.85 50.60 -6.48
C LEU A 48 -27.84 51.66 -5.38
N GLY A 49 -26.69 52.29 -5.11
CA GLY A 49 -26.58 53.44 -4.21
C GLY A 49 -27.53 54.56 -4.61
N GLN A 50 -27.49 54.95 -5.88
CA GLN A 50 -28.34 56.02 -6.43
C GLN A 50 -29.83 55.65 -6.42
N ASN A 51 -30.18 54.40 -6.74
CA ASN A 51 -31.57 53.98 -6.88
C ASN A 51 -32.26 53.64 -5.55
N PHE A 52 -31.54 53.27 -4.49
CA PHE A 52 -32.14 52.77 -3.25
C PHE A 52 -31.95 53.66 -2.02
N PHE A 53 -31.06 54.65 -2.08
CA PHE A 53 -30.68 55.47 -0.93
C PHE A 53 -30.77 56.99 -1.20
N PRO A 54 -30.96 57.84 -0.17
CA PRO A 54 -31.15 59.28 -0.36
C PRO A 54 -29.95 59.99 -1.01
N ALA A 55 -30.24 60.91 -1.93
CA ALA A 55 -29.27 61.63 -2.76
C ALA A 55 -28.64 62.84 -2.05
N HIS A 56 -27.92 62.61 -0.95
CA HIS A 56 -27.16 63.67 -0.27
C HIS A 56 -25.69 63.74 -0.74
N ASP A 57 -25.06 62.60 -1.02
CA ASP A 57 -23.67 62.49 -1.48
C ASP A 57 -23.49 61.12 -2.19
N ALA A 58 -22.90 61.12 -3.39
CA ALA A 58 -22.72 59.90 -4.20
C ALA A 58 -21.78 58.88 -3.53
N SER A 59 -20.76 59.34 -2.78
CA SER A 59 -19.85 58.46 -2.03
C SER A 59 -20.57 57.78 -0.86
N VAL A 60 -21.48 58.50 -0.19
CA VAL A 60 -22.30 57.97 0.92
C VAL A 60 -23.30 56.95 0.40
N GLN A 61 -23.91 57.19 -0.76
CA GLN A 61 -24.84 56.24 -1.40
C GLN A 61 -24.16 54.92 -1.78
N VAL A 62 -22.95 54.99 -2.35
CA VAL A 62 -22.14 53.79 -2.65
C VAL A 62 -21.80 53.03 -1.36
N MET A 63 -21.40 53.74 -0.31
CA MET A 63 -21.12 53.14 1.00
C MET A 63 -22.36 52.46 1.60
N GLN A 64 -23.54 53.06 1.48
CA GLN A 64 -24.80 52.48 1.93
C GLN A 64 -25.19 51.22 1.15
N SER A 65 -24.91 51.19 -0.16
CA SER A 65 -25.05 49.99 -0.98
C SER A 65 -24.15 48.84 -0.49
N PHE A 66 -22.90 49.13 -0.14
CA PHE A 66 -21.99 48.16 0.48
C PHE A 66 -22.41 47.75 1.89
N LEU A 67 -23.04 48.63 2.69
CA LEU A 67 -23.60 48.26 3.99
C LEU A 67 -24.78 47.29 3.86
N ALA A 68 -25.69 47.53 2.89
CA ALA A 68 -26.76 46.58 2.59
C ALA A 68 -26.23 45.23 2.09
N PHE A 69 -25.11 45.25 1.38
CA PHE A 69 -24.40 44.04 0.99
C PHE A 69 -23.81 43.28 2.19
N ALA A 70 -23.16 44.01 3.11
CA ALA A 70 -22.61 43.45 4.35
C ALA A 70 -23.69 42.83 5.26
N ALA A 71 -24.92 43.35 5.23
CA ALA A 71 -26.05 42.77 5.97
C ALA A 71 -26.30 41.31 5.58
N GLY A 72 -26.16 40.95 4.30
CA GLY A 72 -26.26 39.56 3.85
C GLY A 72 -25.23 38.65 4.52
N TYR A 73 -23.99 39.11 4.67
CA TYR A 73 -22.93 38.33 5.32
C TYR A 73 -23.20 37.98 6.78
N ILE A 74 -23.85 38.89 7.52
CA ILE A 74 -24.22 38.68 8.92
C ILE A 74 -25.18 37.50 9.07
N SER A 75 -26.02 37.24 8.07
CA SER A 75 -27.01 36.16 8.10
C SER A 75 -26.48 34.78 7.65
N ARG A 76 -25.25 34.71 7.11
CA ARG A 76 -24.63 33.45 6.64
C ARG A 76 -24.51 32.37 7.73
N PRO A 77 -24.07 32.67 8.97
CA PRO A 77 -24.01 31.64 10.02
C PRO A 77 -25.39 31.05 10.34
N VAL A 78 -26.44 31.87 10.31
CA VAL A 78 -27.84 31.41 10.49
C VAL A 78 -28.22 30.46 9.36
N GLY A 79 -27.89 30.82 8.11
CA GLY A 79 -28.06 29.96 6.94
C GLY A 79 -27.35 28.61 7.04
N GLY A 80 -26.07 28.61 7.42
CA GLY A 80 -25.27 27.40 7.58
C GLY A 80 -25.83 26.44 8.63
N ILE A 81 -26.41 26.97 9.71
CA ILE A 81 -27.09 26.16 10.73
C ILE A 81 -28.42 25.63 10.20
N LEU A 82 -29.29 26.49 9.67
CA LEU A 82 -30.63 26.09 9.22
C LEU A 82 -30.59 25.09 8.07
N ILE A 83 -29.82 25.39 7.03
CA ILE A 83 -29.67 24.52 5.85
C ILE A 83 -28.84 23.28 6.22
N GLY A 84 -27.87 23.40 7.13
CA GLY A 84 -27.13 22.26 7.67
C GLY A 84 -28.03 21.24 8.37
N VAL A 85 -28.94 21.69 9.24
CA VAL A 85 -29.95 20.83 9.88
C VAL A 85 -30.83 20.16 8.83
N ILE A 86 -31.25 20.88 7.78
CA ILE A 86 -32.03 20.30 6.68
C ILE A 86 -31.21 19.22 5.95
N GLY A 87 -29.94 19.48 5.65
CA GLY A 87 -29.04 18.58 4.94
C GLY A 87 -28.73 17.29 5.69
N ASP A 88 -28.54 17.39 7.01
CA ASP A 88 -28.23 16.24 7.86
C ASP A 88 -29.47 15.46 8.34
N ARG A 89 -30.65 16.10 8.40
CA ARG A 89 -31.89 15.46 8.89
C ARG A 89 -32.84 15.01 7.78
N LEU A 90 -33.06 15.86 6.78
CA LEU A 90 -34.05 15.63 5.72
C LEU A 90 -33.41 15.09 4.45
N GLY A 91 -32.16 15.46 4.17
CA GLY A 91 -31.35 14.94 3.07
C GLY A 91 -30.56 16.01 2.34
N ARG A 92 -29.47 15.58 1.68
CA ARG A 92 -28.54 16.47 0.97
C ARG A 92 -29.23 17.22 -0.16
N LYS A 93 -30.14 16.52 -0.86
CA LYS A 93 -30.97 17.13 -1.91
C LYS A 93 -31.82 18.26 -1.34
N TYR A 94 -32.49 18.07 -0.21
CA TYR A 94 -33.38 19.09 0.36
C TYR A 94 -32.63 20.35 0.80
N ALA A 95 -31.40 20.22 1.27
CA ALA A 95 -30.55 21.37 1.55
C ALA A 95 -30.30 22.20 0.28
N LEU A 96 -29.92 21.54 -0.82
CA LEU A 96 -29.72 22.18 -2.13
C LEU A 96 -31.02 22.82 -2.68
N TRP A 97 -32.16 22.18 -2.48
CA TRP A 97 -33.45 22.74 -2.90
C TRP A 97 -33.77 24.02 -2.14
N THR A 98 -33.57 23.99 -0.83
CA THR A 98 -33.88 25.11 0.05
C THR A 98 -33.01 26.31 -0.27
N SER A 99 -31.70 26.09 -0.45
CA SER A 99 -30.74 27.16 -0.70
C SER A 99 -30.94 27.83 -2.06
N ILE A 100 -31.12 27.08 -3.16
CA ILE A 100 -31.29 27.70 -4.49
C ILE A 100 -32.59 28.47 -4.63
N LEU A 101 -33.69 28.01 -4.01
CA LEU A 101 -34.96 28.74 -4.02
C LEU A 101 -34.86 30.02 -3.19
N LEU A 102 -34.21 29.94 -2.02
CA LEU A 102 -33.99 31.08 -1.13
C LEU A 102 -32.99 32.09 -1.71
N MET A 103 -32.19 31.72 -2.72
CA MET A 103 -31.34 32.64 -3.47
C MET A 103 -32.04 33.22 -4.72
N MET A 104 -32.68 32.36 -5.51
CA MET A 104 -33.28 32.71 -6.81
C MET A 104 -34.37 33.78 -6.69
N PHE A 105 -35.32 33.62 -5.75
CA PHE A 105 -36.43 34.57 -5.63
C PHE A 105 -35.96 35.95 -5.16
N PRO A 106 -35.14 36.08 -4.09
CA PRO A 106 -34.61 37.38 -3.70
C PRO A 106 -33.78 38.07 -4.79
N THR A 107 -32.90 37.34 -5.50
CA THR A 107 -32.13 37.92 -6.63
C THR A 107 -33.06 38.53 -7.68
N PHE A 108 -34.10 37.81 -8.11
CA PHE A 108 -35.09 38.33 -9.05
C PHE A 108 -35.86 39.54 -8.48
N LEU A 109 -36.29 39.46 -7.22
CA LEU A 109 -37.09 40.49 -6.57
C LEU A 109 -36.32 41.82 -6.40
N ILE A 110 -34.99 41.79 -6.23
CA ILE A 110 -34.16 43.00 -6.22
C ILE A 110 -34.35 43.80 -7.52
N GLY A 111 -34.38 43.12 -8.66
CA GLY A 111 -34.67 43.74 -9.96
C GLY A 111 -36.09 44.28 -10.09
N CYS A 112 -37.02 43.87 -9.21
CA CYS A 112 -38.42 44.32 -9.19
C CYS A 112 -38.71 45.42 -8.16
N LEU A 113 -37.76 45.76 -7.28
CA LEU A 113 -38.00 46.74 -6.23
C LEU A 113 -38.24 48.16 -6.79
N PRO A 114 -39.13 48.96 -6.16
CA PRO A 114 -39.26 50.38 -6.49
C PRO A 114 -38.00 51.15 -6.09
N THR A 115 -37.67 52.24 -6.79
CA THR A 115 -36.54 53.10 -6.43
C THR A 115 -36.89 54.00 -5.23
N TYR A 116 -35.89 54.59 -4.60
CA TYR A 116 -36.04 55.52 -3.49
C TYR A 116 -36.90 56.73 -3.88
N GLN A 117 -36.83 57.16 -5.15
CA GLN A 117 -37.69 58.24 -5.66
C GLN A 117 -39.17 57.86 -5.64
N THR A 118 -39.52 56.57 -5.80
CA THR A 118 -40.90 56.09 -5.83
C THR A 118 -41.43 55.69 -4.45
N ALA A 119 -40.63 55.04 -3.61
CA ALA A 119 -41.08 54.47 -2.34
C ALA A 119 -40.25 54.88 -1.11
N GLY A 120 -39.31 55.83 -1.26
CA GLY A 120 -38.49 56.34 -0.17
C GLY A 120 -37.69 55.26 0.57
N TRP A 121 -37.61 55.38 1.88
CA TRP A 121 -36.89 54.43 2.74
C TRP A 121 -37.40 52.98 2.66
N LEU A 122 -38.62 52.75 2.21
CA LEU A 122 -39.14 51.40 2.02
C LEU A 122 -38.29 50.62 1.01
N SER A 123 -37.77 51.28 -0.03
CA SER A 123 -36.88 50.65 -1.03
C SER A 123 -35.58 50.14 -0.41
N ALA A 124 -34.94 50.95 0.45
CA ALA A 124 -33.73 50.57 1.16
C ALA A 124 -33.98 49.40 2.14
N VAL A 125 -35.09 49.45 2.89
CA VAL A 125 -35.46 48.39 3.85
C VAL A 125 -35.74 47.07 3.13
N LEU A 126 -36.51 47.10 2.03
CA LEU A 126 -36.79 45.90 1.24
C LEU A 126 -35.52 45.32 0.63
N LEU A 127 -34.60 46.16 0.14
CA LEU A 127 -33.29 45.71 -0.36
C LEU A 127 -32.49 44.98 0.73
N VAL A 128 -32.44 45.53 1.95
CA VAL A 128 -31.74 44.90 3.08
C VAL A 128 -32.40 43.58 3.47
N ILE A 129 -33.74 43.50 3.49
CA ILE A 129 -34.46 42.25 3.79
C ILE A 129 -34.13 41.18 2.74
N LEU A 130 -34.15 41.52 1.44
CA LEU A 130 -33.79 40.58 0.38
C LEU A 130 -32.33 40.14 0.52
N ARG A 131 -31.42 41.04 0.90
CA ARG A 131 -30.00 40.71 1.15
C ARG A 131 -29.82 39.78 2.35
N LEU A 132 -30.59 39.94 3.42
CA LEU A 132 -30.60 39.02 4.56
C LEU A 132 -31.11 37.62 4.15
N LEU A 133 -32.15 37.54 3.32
CA LEU A 133 -32.64 36.25 2.81
C LEU A 133 -31.60 35.56 1.92
N GLN A 134 -30.95 36.31 1.03
CA GLN A 134 -29.83 35.79 0.22
C GLN A 134 -28.69 35.30 1.10
N GLY A 135 -28.33 36.05 2.15
CA GLY A 135 -27.28 35.63 3.06
C GLY A 135 -27.57 34.33 3.82
N ILE A 136 -28.83 34.09 4.20
CA ILE A 136 -29.27 32.79 4.74
C ILE A 136 -29.10 31.69 3.68
N ALA A 137 -29.48 31.93 2.42
CA ALA A 137 -29.32 30.95 1.34
C ALA A 137 -27.84 30.57 1.13
N ILE A 138 -27.00 31.60 1.02
CA ILE A 138 -25.55 31.51 0.82
C ILE A 138 -24.85 30.81 2.00
N GLY A 139 -25.39 30.92 3.21
CA GLY A 139 -24.88 30.21 4.37
C GLY A 139 -24.85 28.68 4.19
N GLY A 140 -25.78 28.10 3.44
CA GLY A 140 -25.85 26.66 3.23
C GLY A 140 -25.43 26.16 1.85
N GLU A 141 -25.44 27.03 0.83
CA GLU A 141 -25.30 26.62 -0.58
C GLU A 141 -23.96 25.95 -0.89
N TYR A 142 -22.83 26.64 -0.65
CA TYR A 142 -21.50 26.10 -0.98
C TYR A 142 -21.21 24.78 -0.25
N VAL A 143 -21.47 24.73 1.06
CA VAL A 143 -21.21 23.54 1.89
C VAL A 143 -22.10 22.36 1.47
N SER A 144 -23.39 22.61 1.24
CA SER A 144 -24.31 21.55 0.81
C SER A 144 -23.99 21.04 -0.59
N ALA A 145 -23.61 21.93 -1.52
CA ALA A 145 -23.17 21.58 -2.87
C ALA A 145 -21.87 20.77 -2.85
N LEU A 146 -20.94 21.17 -1.99
CA LEU A 146 -19.69 20.46 -1.78
C LEU A 146 -19.93 19.03 -1.29
N VAL A 147 -20.63 18.87 -0.15
CA VAL A 147 -20.96 17.56 0.43
C VAL A 147 -21.71 16.69 -0.57
N PHE A 148 -22.76 17.22 -1.20
CA PHE A 148 -23.54 16.48 -2.19
C PHE A 148 -22.68 16.00 -3.37
N SER A 149 -21.79 16.85 -3.91
CA SER A 149 -20.95 16.47 -5.04
C SER A 149 -19.91 15.40 -4.65
N MET A 150 -19.31 15.52 -3.46
CA MET A 150 -18.26 14.64 -2.99
C MET A 150 -18.79 13.28 -2.54
N GLU A 151 -19.97 13.21 -1.90
CA GLU A 151 -20.61 11.94 -1.53
C GLU A 151 -21.08 11.15 -2.78
N HIS A 152 -21.26 11.82 -3.93
CA HIS A 152 -21.55 11.16 -5.22
C HIS A 152 -20.31 10.75 -6.01
N ALA A 153 -19.12 11.16 -5.59
CA ALA A 153 -17.87 10.86 -6.30
C ALA A 153 -17.17 9.64 -5.67
N PRO A 154 -16.72 8.65 -6.47
CA PRO A 154 -16.03 7.48 -5.95
C PRO A 154 -14.55 7.77 -5.60
N GLY A 155 -14.06 7.19 -4.50
CA GLY A 155 -12.63 7.12 -4.16
C GLY A 155 -11.85 8.44 -4.34
N ARG A 156 -10.78 8.39 -5.16
CA ARG A 156 -9.89 9.54 -5.43
C ARG A 156 -10.57 10.72 -6.14
N HIS A 157 -11.73 10.50 -6.76
CA HIS A 157 -12.47 11.54 -7.46
C HIS A 157 -13.18 12.51 -6.49
N LYS A 158 -13.26 12.19 -5.20
CA LYS A 158 -13.78 13.10 -4.17
C LYS A 158 -12.96 14.39 -4.05
N THR A 159 -11.63 14.30 -4.05
CA THR A 159 -10.76 15.49 -4.01
C THR A 159 -10.91 16.33 -5.28
N ILE A 160 -10.97 15.69 -6.45
CA ILE A 160 -11.20 16.37 -7.74
C ILE A 160 -12.57 17.07 -7.73
N SER A 161 -13.63 16.38 -7.30
CA SER A 161 -14.98 16.95 -7.22
C SER A 161 -15.01 18.15 -6.27
N GLY A 162 -14.37 18.04 -5.10
CA GLY A 162 -14.28 19.14 -4.14
C GLY A 162 -13.53 20.35 -4.71
N ALA A 163 -12.38 20.15 -5.33
CA ALA A 163 -11.59 21.21 -5.94
C ALA A 163 -12.30 21.87 -7.13
N LEU A 164 -13.00 21.08 -7.96
CA LEU A 164 -13.79 21.60 -9.07
C LEU A 164 -14.98 22.46 -8.59
N MET A 165 -15.47 22.27 -7.36
CA MET A 165 -16.50 23.14 -6.81
C MET A 165 -16.02 24.60 -6.69
N SER A 166 -14.73 24.83 -6.42
CA SER A 166 -14.13 26.16 -6.42
C SER A 166 -14.09 26.80 -7.82
N VAL A 167 -14.20 26.02 -8.91
CA VAL A 167 -14.33 26.57 -10.27
C VAL A 167 -15.67 27.26 -10.46
N SER A 168 -16.74 26.71 -9.90
CA SER A 168 -18.08 27.31 -10.00
C SER A 168 -18.18 28.69 -9.34
N VAL A 169 -17.36 28.93 -8.31
CA VAL A 169 -17.17 30.26 -7.68
C VAL A 169 -16.65 31.27 -8.71
N ALA A 170 -15.52 30.96 -9.36
CA ALA A 170 -14.91 31.87 -10.33
C ALA A 170 -15.79 32.10 -11.55
N VAL A 171 -16.43 31.05 -12.07
CA VAL A 171 -17.37 31.14 -13.20
C VAL A 171 -18.57 32.01 -12.85
N GLY A 172 -19.06 31.93 -11.61
CA GLY A 172 -20.18 32.75 -11.11
C GLY A 172 -19.82 34.21 -11.08
N THR A 173 -18.77 34.55 -10.35
CA THR A 173 -18.27 35.92 -10.24
C THR A 173 -17.98 36.50 -11.63
N PHE A 174 -17.30 35.75 -12.50
CA PHE A 174 -17.02 36.18 -13.88
C PHE A 174 -18.28 36.46 -14.68
N SER A 175 -19.27 35.55 -14.64
CA SER A 175 -20.51 35.75 -15.36
C SER A 175 -21.29 36.98 -14.86
N GLY A 176 -21.24 37.28 -13.56
CA GLY A 176 -21.88 38.46 -12.98
C GLY A 176 -21.25 39.77 -13.46
N PHE A 177 -19.93 39.92 -13.30
CA PHE A 177 -19.19 41.09 -13.80
C PHE A 177 -19.30 41.22 -15.32
N GLY A 178 -19.16 40.12 -16.06
CA GLY A 178 -19.22 40.08 -17.51
C GLY A 178 -20.57 40.55 -18.06
N VAL A 179 -21.69 40.15 -17.43
CA VAL A 179 -23.02 40.63 -17.82
C VAL A 179 -23.14 42.13 -17.60
N VAL A 180 -22.67 42.67 -16.47
CA VAL A 180 -22.74 44.12 -16.21
C VAL A 180 -21.88 44.92 -17.19
N VAL A 181 -20.65 44.46 -17.47
CA VAL A 181 -19.77 45.09 -18.46
C VAL A 181 -20.40 45.04 -19.86
N LEU A 182 -20.96 43.89 -20.27
CA LEU A 182 -21.67 43.77 -21.54
C LEU A 182 -22.85 44.75 -21.62
N MET A 183 -23.66 44.82 -20.57
CA MET A 183 -24.82 45.72 -20.52
C MET A 183 -24.41 47.19 -20.56
N ARG A 184 -23.34 47.58 -19.85
CA ARG A 184 -22.78 48.94 -19.89
C ARG A 184 -22.22 49.33 -21.27
N ASN A 185 -21.74 48.36 -22.04
CA ASN A 185 -21.22 48.59 -23.40
C ASN A 185 -22.32 48.56 -24.48
N VAL A 186 -23.40 47.81 -24.27
CA VAL A 186 -24.50 47.66 -25.24
C VAL A 186 -25.59 48.72 -25.05
N LEU A 187 -25.88 49.11 -23.81
CA LEU A 187 -26.93 50.09 -23.49
C LEU A 187 -26.36 51.50 -23.36
N SER A 188 -27.19 52.51 -23.66
CA SER A 188 -26.87 53.89 -23.30
C SER A 188 -26.90 54.10 -21.78
N THR A 189 -26.19 55.10 -21.27
CA THR A 189 -26.14 55.42 -19.82
C THR A 189 -27.54 55.57 -19.21
N ALA A 190 -28.45 56.29 -19.89
CA ALA A 190 -29.83 56.45 -19.44
C ALA A 190 -30.64 55.15 -19.44
N ALA A 191 -30.39 54.24 -20.39
CA ALA A 191 -31.02 52.92 -20.41
C ALA A 191 -30.47 52.03 -19.29
N MET A 192 -29.17 52.14 -18.97
CA MET A 192 -28.53 51.41 -17.88
C MET A 192 -29.05 51.83 -16.50
N GLU A 193 -29.20 53.14 -16.27
CA GLU A 193 -29.71 53.72 -15.01
C GLU A 193 -31.18 53.41 -14.75
N SER A 194 -32.00 53.27 -15.80
CA SER A 194 -33.44 53.02 -15.68
C SER A 194 -33.80 51.53 -15.57
N VAL A 195 -33.45 50.73 -16.58
CA VAL A 195 -33.86 49.31 -16.69
C VAL A 195 -32.68 48.35 -16.78
N GLY A 196 -31.53 48.79 -17.31
CA GLY A 196 -30.38 47.91 -17.56
C GLY A 196 -29.87 47.19 -16.30
N TRP A 197 -29.79 47.89 -15.16
CA TRP A 197 -29.41 47.26 -13.90
C TRP A 197 -30.40 46.19 -13.42
N ARG A 198 -31.70 46.32 -13.73
CA ARG A 198 -32.74 45.34 -13.38
C ARG A 198 -32.61 44.05 -14.18
N ILE A 199 -32.31 44.18 -15.47
CA ILE A 199 -32.09 43.03 -16.38
C ILE A 199 -30.97 42.14 -15.86
N CYS A 200 -29.88 42.72 -15.34
CA CYS A 200 -28.79 41.97 -14.73
C CYS A 200 -29.27 41.06 -13.58
N PHE A 201 -30.21 41.50 -12.76
CA PHE A 201 -30.78 40.65 -11.69
C PHE A 201 -31.78 39.62 -12.23
N TRP A 202 -32.58 39.96 -13.25
CA TRP A 202 -33.55 39.03 -13.83
C TRP A 202 -32.91 37.84 -14.54
N LEU A 203 -31.73 38.01 -15.15
CA LEU A 203 -30.99 36.90 -15.77
C LEU A 203 -30.59 35.81 -14.75
N GLY A 204 -30.45 36.16 -13.46
CA GLY A 204 -30.24 35.18 -12.39
C GLY A 204 -31.39 34.19 -12.22
N LEU A 205 -32.63 34.57 -12.59
CA LEU A 205 -33.79 33.67 -12.54
C LEU A 205 -33.63 32.48 -13.50
N ILE A 206 -33.02 32.70 -14.68
CA ILE A 206 -32.80 31.65 -15.68
C ILE A 206 -31.87 30.58 -15.09
N VAL A 207 -30.77 31.00 -14.47
CA VAL A 207 -29.81 30.11 -13.82
C VAL A 207 -30.47 29.32 -12.69
N GLY A 208 -31.27 29.99 -11.85
CA GLY A 208 -32.00 29.35 -10.76
C GLY A 208 -32.99 28.28 -11.24
N VAL A 209 -33.78 28.58 -12.29
CA VAL A 209 -34.76 27.63 -12.86
C VAL A 209 -34.05 26.40 -13.43
N VAL A 210 -32.94 26.57 -14.16
CA VAL A 210 -32.15 25.46 -14.70
C VAL A 210 -31.59 24.59 -13.57
N GLY A 211 -31.05 25.21 -12.50
CA GLY A 211 -30.56 24.51 -11.32
C GLY A 211 -31.65 23.70 -10.62
N VAL A 212 -32.83 24.28 -10.43
CA VAL A 212 -34.02 23.62 -9.88
C VAL A 212 -34.43 22.40 -10.70
N VAL A 213 -34.51 22.53 -12.03
CA VAL A 213 -34.89 21.41 -12.91
C VAL A 213 -33.88 20.27 -12.83
N LEU A 214 -32.58 20.57 -12.87
CA LEU A 214 -31.53 19.55 -12.78
C LEU A 214 -31.51 18.85 -11.43
N ARG A 215 -31.70 19.60 -10.32
CA ARG A 215 -31.78 19.05 -8.96
C ARG A 215 -33.00 18.14 -8.73
N ARG A 216 -34.06 18.20 -9.57
CA ARG A 216 -35.21 17.26 -9.44
C ARG A 216 -34.80 15.84 -9.82
N GLN A 217 -33.92 15.73 -10.79
CA GLN A 217 -33.59 14.50 -11.51
C GLN A 217 -32.40 13.75 -10.91
N VAL A 218 -31.89 14.18 -9.74
CA VAL A 218 -30.77 13.53 -9.03
C VAL A 218 -31.27 12.88 -7.74
N ALA A 219 -30.71 11.72 -7.42
CA ALA A 219 -30.99 10.95 -6.20
C ALA A 219 -30.17 11.47 -5.00
N GLU A 220 -30.50 10.99 -3.80
CA GLU A 220 -29.65 11.20 -2.61
C GLU A 220 -28.38 10.35 -2.71
N PRO A 221 -27.24 10.81 -2.13
CA PRO A 221 -26.02 10.01 -2.08
C PRO A 221 -26.20 8.73 -1.26
N SER A 222 -25.49 7.66 -1.63
CA SER A 222 -25.55 6.37 -0.92
C SER A 222 -25.12 6.49 0.55
N GLU A 223 -24.05 7.26 0.83
CA GLU A 223 -23.57 7.50 2.21
C GLU A 223 -24.68 8.07 3.12
N PHE A 224 -25.52 8.97 2.60
CA PHE A 224 -26.64 9.53 3.36
C PHE A 224 -27.77 8.51 3.56
N LEU A 225 -28.10 7.73 2.52
CA LEU A 225 -29.14 6.70 2.58
C LEU A 225 -28.78 5.59 3.58
N GLU A 226 -27.52 5.20 3.65
CA GLU A 226 -26.99 4.23 4.61
C GLU A 226 -27.11 4.75 6.05
N ALA A 227 -26.69 5.99 6.30
CA ALA A 227 -26.83 6.64 7.62
C ALA A 227 -28.30 6.82 8.05
N GLN A 228 -29.20 7.01 7.08
CA GLN A 228 -30.64 7.09 7.33
C GLN A 228 -31.23 5.74 7.73
N GLN A 229 -30.82 4.66 7.06
CA GLN A 229 -31.30 3.30 7.34
C GLN A 229 -30.82 2.78 8.71
N SER A 230 -29.62 3.18 9.15
CA SER A 230 -29.04 2.80 10.44
C SER A 230 -29.59 3.58 11.65
N GLY A 231 -30.52 4.52 11.45
CA GLY A 231 -31.19 5.27 12.53
C GLY A 231 -30.33 6.34 13.20
N GLN A 232 -29.20 6.74 12.60
CA GLN A 232 -28.21 7.62 13.22
C GLN A 232 -28.54 9.13 13.16
N LEU A 233 -29.62 9.54 12.47
CA LEU A 233 -29.90 10.94 12.09
C LEU A 233 -30.74 11.78 13.08
N SER A 234 -30.87 11.38 14.35
CA SER A 234 -31.97 11.87 15.19
C SER A 234 -31.83 13.33 15.71
N GLN A 235 -30.62 13.89 15.90
CA GLN A 235 -30.42 15.28 16.40
C GLN A 235 -29.09 15.96 15.96
N PRO A 236 -28.96 16.41 14.70
CA PRO A 236 -27.66 16.86 14.15
C PRO A 236 -27.05 18.09 14.86
N LEU A 237 -27.88 19.07 15.26
CA LEU A 237 -27.38 20.30 15.91
C LEU A 237 -26.79 20.06 17.30
N LEU A 238 -27.50 19.30 18.14
CA LEU A 238 -27.02 18.99 19.49
C LEU A 238 -25.79 18.09 19.43
N THR A 239 -25.79 17.09 18.54
CA THR A 239 -24.61 16.24 18.32
C THR A 239 -23.39 17.06 17.88
N ALA A 240 -23.55 17.98 16.94
CA ALA A 240 -22.45 18.84 16.49
C ALA A 240 -21.88 19.71 17.63
N LEU A 241 -22.74 20.39 18.40
CA LEU A 241 -22.32 21.32 19.45
C LEU A 241 -21.79 20.63 20.71
N TRP A 242 -22.20 19.41 21.02
CA TRP A 242 -21.76 18.70 22.23
C TRP A 242 -20.64 17.70 21.96
N ALA A 243 -20.72 16.95 20.85
CA ALA A 243 -19.76 15.89 20.53
C ALA A 243 -18.55 16.37 19.73
N GLN A 244 -18.68 17.41 18.88
CA GLN A 244 -17.62 17.85 17.95
C GLN A 244 -17.24 19.33 18.04
N LYS A 245 -17.52 19.98 19.18
CA LYS A 245 -17.21 21.41 19.39
C LYS A 245 -15.74 21.79 19.17
N VAL A 246 -14.81 20.89 19.49
CA VAL A 246 -13.37 21.20 19.33
C VAL A 246 -12.96 21.07 17.87
N GLU A 247 -13.45 20.05 17.18
CA GLU A 247 -13.24 19.84 15.75
C GLU A 247 -13.82 21.02 14.96
N ILE A 248 -15.03 21.49 15.32
CA ILE A 248 -15.65 22.68 14.75
C ILE A 248 -14.78 23.93 15.01
N LEU A 249 -14.30 24.14 16.25
CA LEU A 249 -13.47 25.29 16.60
C LEU A 249 -12.13 25.29 15.85
N LEU A 250 -11.47 24.13 15.77
CA LEU A 250 -10.24 23.98 15.01
C LEU A 250 -10.49 24.18 13.52
N MET A 251 -11.60 23.69 12.99
CA MET A 251 -11.97 23.89 11.59
C MET A 251 -12.31 25.36 11.29
N ILE A 252 -12.88 26.13 12.22
CA ILE A 252 -13.01 27.60 12.05
C ILE A 252 -11.63 28.23 11.84
N GLY A 253 -10.63 27.80 12.60
CA GLY A 253 -9.25 28.25 12.45
C GLY A 253 -8.60 27.78 11.15
N VAL A 254 -8.84 26.54 10.70
CA VAL A 254 -8.37 26.03 9.39
C VAL A 254 -8.99 26.83 8.25
N GLU A 255 -10.31 27.05 8.31
CA GLU A 255 -11.06 27.77 7.30
C GLU A 255 -10.75 29.26 7.28
N ALA A 256 -10.10 29.83 8.29
CA ALA A 256 -9.82 31.27 8.37
C ALA A 256 -9.02 31.79 7.16
N ILE A 257 -8.08 30.99 6.66
CA ILE A 257 -7.18 31.40 5.57
C ILE A 257 -7.91 31.66 4.25
N THR A 258 -8.96 30.90 3.95
CA THR A 258 -9.68 30.98 2.68
C THR A 258 -10.41 32.32 2.51
N PRO A 259 -11.35 32.72 3.38
CA PRO A 259 -12.03 33.99 3.26
C PRO A 259 -11.07 35.16 3.52
N VAL A 260 -10.12 35.08 4.47
CA VAL A 260 -9.16 36.19 4.69
C VAL A 260 -8.34 36.46 3.43
N THR A 261 -7.75 35.43 2.84
CA THR A 261 -7.00 35.58 1.58
C THR A 261 -7.90 36.12 0.48
N TRP A 262 -9.14 35.62 0.38
CA TRP A 262 -10.09 36.08 -0.63
C TRP A 262 -10.47 37.57 -0.46
N TYR A 263 -10.90 38.00 0.73
CA TYR A 263 -11.25 39.40 1.02
C TYR A 263 -10.06 40.34 0.85
N GLN A 264 -8.88 39.91 1.29
CA GLN A 264 -7.69 40.74 1.16
C GLN A 264 -7.28 40.88 -0.32
N ASN A 265 -7.31 39.78 -1.08
CA ASN A 265 -6.86 39.74 -2.47
C ASN A 265 -7.84 40.42 -3.44
N PHE A 266 -9.15 40.22 -3.25
CA PHE A 266 -10.17 40.64 -4.21
C PHE A 266 -10.96 41.88 -3.77
N ILE A 267 -11.01 42.23 -2.48
CA ILE A 267 -11.75 43.42 -2.02
C ILE A 267 -10.78 44.51 -1.55
N TRP A 268 -9.88 44.21 -0.62
CA TRP A 268 -9.02 45.23 -0.03
C TRP A 268 -7.97 45.78 -1.01
N ILE A 269 -7.23 44.90 -1.72
CA ILE A 269 -6.27 45.34 -2.74
C ILE A 269 -6.96 46.20 -3.81
N GLN A 270 -8.16 45.80 -4.24
CA GLN A 270 -8.94 46.55 -5.23
C GLN A 270 -9.36 47.92 -4.68
N GLN A 271 -9.89 47.98 -3.46
CA GLN A 271 -10.29 49.22 -2.80
C GLN A 271 -9.10 50.21 -2.69
N VAL A 272 -7.91 49.72 -2.30
CA VAL A 272 -6.71 50.56 -2.21
C VAL A 272 -6.24 50.99 -3.61
N TYR A 273 -6.29 50.10 -4.61
CA TYR A 273 -5.95 50.42 -6.00
C TYR A 273 -6.85 51.54 -6.57
N GLU A 274 -8.17 51.42 -6.42
CA GLU A 274 -9.16 52.42 -6.87
C GLU A 274 -9.08 53.73 -6.08
N GLY A 275 -8.78 53.68 -4.77
CA GLY A 275 -8.66 54.88 -3.94
C GLY A 275 -7.37 55.68 -4.17
N THR A 276 -6.28 55.03 -4.60
CA THR A 276 -4.94 55.66 -4.63
C THR A 276 -4.45 56.03 -6.03
N LEU A 277 -4.84 55.28 -7.07
CA LEU A 277 -4.31 55.46 -8.44
C LEU A 277 -5.29 56.14 -9.40
N THR A 278 -6.57 55.78 -9.38
CA THR A 278 -7.59 56.43 -10.23
C THR A 278 -7.93 57.85 -9.80
N ALA A 279 -7.61 58.25 -8.57
CA ALA A 279 -7.70 59.64 -8.10
C ALA A 279 -6.60 60.54 -8.68
N GLN A 280 -5.47 59.98 -9.14
CA GLN A 280 -4.34 60.73 -9.70
C GLN A 280 -4.35 60.75 -11.25
N ALA A 281 -4.97 59.75 -11.89
CA ALA A 281 -5.30 59.76 -13.32
C ALA A 281 -6.47 58.80 -13.60
N PRO A 282 -7.62 59.26 -14.14
CA PRO A 282 -8.67 58.35 -14.59
C PRO A 282 -8.12 57.51 -15.75
N VAL A 283 -7.90 56.21 -15.54
CA VAL A 283 -7.48 55.31 -16.61
C VAL A 283 -8.73 54.98 -17.43
N PRO A 284 -8.78 55.29 -18.75
CA PRO A 284 -9.85 54.81 -19.61
C PRO A 284 -9.86 53.28 -19.58
N GLY A 285 -10.99 52.67 -19.23
CA GLY A 285 -11.09 51.22 -19.06
C GLY A 285 -10.89 50.69 -17.63
N GLY A 286 -11.03 51.52 -16.59
CA GLY A 286 -10.81 51.13 -15.19
C GLY A 286 -11.69 49.95 -14.70
N ALA A 287 -12.91 49.82 -15.22
CA ALA A 287 -13.79 48.68 -14.91
C ALA A 287 -13.30 47.38 -15.57
N GLU A 288 -12.76 47.47 -16.78
CA GLU A 288 -12.15 46.38 -17.53
C GLU A 288 -10.83 45.92 -16.89
N LEU A 289 -10.00 46.87 -16.44
CA LEU A 289 -8.77 46.60 -15.67
C LEU A 289 -9.06 45.93 -14.33
N ASN A 290 -10.08 46.40 -13.61
CA ASN A 290 -10.55 45.77 -12.38
C ASN A 290 -11.05 44.33 -12.64
N THR A 291 -11.81 44.13 -13.71
CA THR A 291 -12.26 42.80 -14.13
C THR A 291 -11.07 41.87 -14.44
N CYS A 292 -10.01 42.38 -15.10
CA CYS A 292 -8.78 41.63 -15.35
C CYS A 292 -8.01 41.27 -14.07
N MET A 293 -7.95 42.18 -13.09
CA MET A 293 -7.34 41.95 -11.79
C MET A 293 -8.07 40.89 -10.95
N GLN A 294 -9.38 40.69 -11.16
CA GLN A 294 -10.13 39.60 -10.52
C GLN A 294 -10.06 38.28 -11.30
N LEU A 295 -10.07 38.34 -12.64
CA LEU A 295 -10.18 37.17 -13.50
C LEU A 295 -8.91 36.32 -13.55
N ALA A 296 -7.76 36.94 -13.84
CA ALA A 296 -6.55 36.16 -14.10
C ALA A 296 -6.03 35.43 -12.85
N PRO A 297 -5.98 36.04 -11.64
CA PRO A 297 -5.60 35.33 -10.43
C PRO A 297 -6.58 34.19 -10.06
N SER A 298 -7.88 34.36 -10.34
CA SER A 298 -8.89 33.31 -10.12
C SER A 298 -8.72 32.13 -11.07
N LEU A 299 -8.43 32.38 -12.35
CA LEU A 299 -8.08 31.34 -13.33
C LEU A 299 -6.75 30.67 -12.98
N PHE A 300 -5.79 31.42 -12.45
CA PHE A 300 -4.49 30.89 -12.01
C PHE A 300 -4.64 29.96 -10.80
N MET A 301 -5.47 30.35 -9.82
CA MET A 301 -5.85 29.53 -8.68
C MET A 301 -6.45 28.18 -9.12
N ILE A 302 -7.37 28.22 -10.10
CA ILE A 302 -7.99 27.03 -10.69
C ILE A 302 -6.96 26.18 -11.46
N GLY A 303 -6.12 26.81 -12.27
CA GLY A 303 -5.07 26.14 -13.03
C GLY A 303 -4.14 25.35 -12.11
N ILE A 304 -3.68 25.97 -11.02
CA ILE A 304 -2.85 25.33 -10.01
C ILE A 304 -3.59 24.17 -9.33
N ALA A 305 -4.85 24.37 -8.93
CA ALA A 305 -5.65 23.29 -8.36
C ALA A 305 -5.76 22.10 -9.33
N THR A 306 -5.92 22.33 -10.64
CA THR A 306 -5.95 21.26 -11.64
C THR A 306 -4.59 20.61 -11.92
N CYS A 307 -3.48 21.32 -11.74
CA CYS A 307 -2.12 20.75 -11.84
C CYS A 307 -1.78 19.88 -10.62
N CYS A 308 -2.40 20.14 -9.48
CA CYS A 308 -2.20 19.38 -8.24
C CYS A 308 -2.98 18.05 -8.19
N ARG A 309 -3.50 17.54 -9.32
CA ARG A 309 -4.30 16.29 -9.38
C ARG A 309 -3.65 15.07 -8.72
N ASN A 310 -2.32 15.02 -8.74
CA ASN A 310 -1.54 13.93 -8.15
C ASN A 310 -1.04 14.24 -6.73
N PHE A 311 -1.32 15.42 -6.19
CA PHE A 311 -0.85 15.83 -4.88
C PHE A 311 -1.80 15.33 -3.80
N ASN A 312 -1.21 14.83 -2.71
CA ASN A 312 -1.95 14.56 -1.48
C ASN A 312 -2.66 15.85 -1.00
N PHE A 313 -3.96 15.74 -0.71
CA PHE A 313 -4.80 16.89 -0.36
C PHE A 313 -4.22 17.68 0.83
N LEU A 314 -3.67 16.99 1.82
CA LEU A 314 -3.23 17.62 3.06
C LEU A 314 -1.85 18.26 2.93
N THR A 315 -0.94 17.62 2.19
CA THR A 315 0.33 18.23 1.78
C THR A 315 0.06 19.51 0.97
N SER A 316 -0.94 19.51 0.09
CA SER A 316 -1.33 20.69 -0.68
C SER A 316 -1.82 21.83 0.21
N VAL A 317 -2.71 21.56 1.17
CA VAL A 317 -3.22 22.58 2.10
C VAL A 317 -2.09 23.21 2.92
N ARG A 318 -1.18 22.38 3.46
CA ARG A 318 -0.05 22.86 4.26
C ARG A 318 0.96 23.67 3.46
N ARG A 319 1.33 23.17 2.27
CA ARG A 319 2.21 23.91 1.36
C ARG A 319 1.58 25.22 0.93
N GLY A 320 0.28 25.25 0.68
CA GLY A 320 -0.46 26.47 0.37
C GLY A 320 -0.43 27.48 1.51
N MET A 321 -0.71 27.05 2.75
CA MET A 321 -0.62 27.91 3.95
C MET A 321 0.81 28.44 4.19
N ALA A 322 1.82 27.57 4.08
CA ALA A 322 3.22 27.96 4.21
C ALA A 322 3.65 28.92 3.09
N LEU A 323 3.22 28.66 1.86
CA LEU A 323 3.50 29.53 0.71
C LEU A 323 2.86 30.91 0.88
N LEU A 324 1.62 30.99 1.36
CA LEU A 324 0.98 32.28 1.69
C LEU A 324 1.73 33.03 2.78
N ALA A 325 2.18 32.34 3.84
CA ALA A 325 2.97 32.94 4.90
C ALA A 325 4.29 33.55 4.36
N VAL A 326 4.98 32.81 3.48
CA VAL A 326 6.24 33.27 2.85
C VAL A 326 6.00 34.40 1.85
N LEU A 327 4.97 34.30 1.02
CA LEU A 327 4.65 35.28 -0.03
C LEU A 327 3.96 36.54 0.51
N ALA A 328 3.42 36.52 1.73
CA ALA A 328 2.72 37.66 2.30
C ALA A 328 3.56 38.95 2.27
N ILE A 329 4.84 38.92 2.64
CA ILE A 329 5.66 40.14 2.64
C ILE A 329 6.08 40.55 1.21
N PRO A 330 6.68 39.67 0.38
CA PRO A 330 7.08 40.03 -0.98
C PRO A 330 5.93 40.51 -1.87
N ALA A 331 4.75 39.90 -1.77
CA ALA A 331 3.60 40.31 -2.57
C ALA A 331 3.14 41.73 -2.22
N TYR A 332 3.20 42.13 -0.95
CA TYR A 332 2.76 43.45 -0.52
C TYR A 332 3.82 44.53 -0.76
N LEU A 333 5.11 44.17 -0.75
CA LEU A 333 6.18 45.05 -1.27
C LEU A 333 5.98 45.35 -2.75
N LEU A 334 5.58 44.34 -3.53
CA LEU A 334 5.27 44.53 -4.95
C LEU A 334 4.02 45.40 -5.13
N PHE A 335 2.98 45.18 -4.31
CA PHE A 335 1.77 45.99 -4.34
C PHE A 335 2.02 47.47 -3.99
N ASP A 336 2.94 47.76 -3.07
CA ASP A 336 3.29 49.13 -2.66
C ASP A 336 3.97 49.96 -3.78
N LEU A 337 4.38 49.32 -4.89
CA LEU A 337 4.83 50.04 -6.10
C LEU A 337 3.69 50.81 -6.79
N ARG A 338 2.42 50.54 -6.44
CA ARG A 338 1.23 51.25 -6.93
C ARG A 338 1.19 51.38 -8.46
N VAL A 339 1.55 50.31 -9.17
CA VAL A 339 1.36 50.22 -10.62
C VAL A 339 0.58 48.96 -10.95
N PHE A 340 -0.20 49.00 -12.03
CA PHE A 340 -1.12 47.91 -12.40
C PHE A 340 -0.44 46.54 -12.42
N TRP A 341 0.67 46.40 -13.13
CA TRP A 341 1.36 45.10 -13.26
C TRP A 341 1.91 44.58 -11.94
N ALA A 342 2.31 45.47 -11.03
CA ALA A 342 2.80 45.07 -9.71
C ALA A 342 1.65 44.61 -8.81
N ALA A 343 0.50 45.28 -8.86
CA ALA A 343 -0.71 44.82 -8.18
C ALA A 343 -1.23 43.48 -8.74
N PHE A 344 -1.22 43.33 -10.06
CA PHE A 344 -1.59 42.09 -10.74
C PHE A 344 -0.70 40.90 -10.35
N LEU A 345 0.62 41.10 -10.36
CA LEU A 345 1.59 40.08 -9.97
C LEU A 345 1.48 39.74 -8.48
N SER A 346 1.23 40.74 -7.62
CA SER A 346 0.97 40.54 -6.20
C SER A 346 -0.24 39.63 -5.98
N GLN A 347 -1.37 39.94 -6.62
CA GLN A 347 -2.58 39.14 -6.50
C GLN A 347 -2.41 37.73 -7.07
N SER A 348 -1.67 37.60 -8.17
CA SER A 348 -1.35 36.30 -8.79
C SER A 348 -0.46 35.44 -7.88
N ALA A 349 0.53 36.05 -7.22
CA ALA A 349 1.40 35.35 -6.28
C ALA A 349 0.62 34.84 -5.06
N LEU A 350 -0.29 35.64 -4.50
CA LEU A 350 -1.18 35.19 -3.41
C LEU A 350 -2.16 34.10 -3.89
N ALA A 351 -2.65 34.20 -5.13
CA ALA A 351 -3.50 33.17 -5.72
C ALA A 351 -2.81 31.81 -5.86
N CYS A 352 -1.48 31.74 -5.95
CA CYS A 352 -0.73 30.47 -5.94
C CYS A 352 -0.98 29.66 -4.67
N GLY A 353 -0.81 30.30 -3.52
CA GLY A 353 -1.04 29.67 -2.22
C GLY A 353 -2.51 29.34 -2.01
N GLY A 354 -3.41 30.23 -2.45
CA GLY A 354 -4.86 29.97 -2.46
C GLY A 354 -5.25 28.77 -3.32
N GLY A 355 -4.60 28.53 -4.46
CA GLY A 355 -4.89 27.42 -5.36
C GLY A 355 -4.51 26.06 -4.78
N LEU A 356 -3.37 26.01 -4.09
CA LEU A 356 -2.94 24.82 -3.34
C LEU A 356 -3.90 24.49 -2.19
N ILE A 357 -4.42 25.52 -1.51
CA ILE A 357 -5.44 25.34 -0.46
C ILE A 357 -6.76 24.87 -1.09
N ALA A 358 -7.21 25.49 -2.18
CA ALA A 358 -8.45 25.14 -2.88
C ALA A 358 -8.47 23.69 -3.39
N TRP A 359 -7.30 23.11 -3.73
CA TRP A 359 -7.19 21.71 -4.11
C TRP A 359 -7.58 20.75 -2.97
N GLY A 360 -7.00 20.95 -1.78
CA GLY A 360 -7.08 19.95 -0.71
C GLY A 360 -8.05 20.27 0.42
N ASN A 361 -8.35 21.55 0.65
CA ASN A 361 -9.15 22.01 1.77
C ASN A 361 -10.60 21.46 1.76
N PRO A 362 -11.30 21.41 0.60
CA PRO A 362 -12.67 20.87 0.58
C PRO A 362 -12.74 19.41 1.05
N TYR A 363 -11.73 18.59 0.72
CA TYR A 363 -11.64 17.21 1.21
C TYR A 363 -11.26 17.13 2.69
N LEU A 364 -10.38 18.02 3.16
CA LEU A 364 -10.05 18.12 4.59
C LEU A 364 -11.31 18.44 5.41
N MET A 365 -12.15 19.37 4.96
CA MET A 365 -13.44 19.68 5.60
C MET A 365 -14.38 18.48 5.59
N HIS A 366 -14.63 17.90 4.40
CA HIS A 366 -15.55 16.78 4.21
C HIS A 366 -15.18 15.57 5.08
N SER A 367 -13.90 15.22 5.09
CA SER A 367 -13.40 14.05 5.82
C SER A 367 -13.28 14.29 7.33
N SER A 368 -13.38 15.53 7.81
CA SER A 368 -13.24 15.86 9.24
C SER A 368 -14.49 15.62 10.07
N PHE A 369 -15.65 15.47 9.43
CA PHE A 369 -16.94 15.31 10.11
C PHE A 369 -17.65 14.04 9.59
N PRO A 370 -18.28 13.26 10.49
CA PRO A 370 -19.02 12.07 10.13
C PRO A 370 -20.33 12.44 9.43
N VAL A 371 -20.94 11.48 8.71
CA VAL A 371 -22.03 11.72 7.76
C VAL A 371 -23.22 12.41 8.44
N GLU A 372 -23.53 12.01 9.67
CA GLU A 372 -24.73 12.41 10.43
C GLU A 372 -24.76 13.90 10.82
N ILE A 373 -23.61 14.58 10.84
CA ILE A 373 -23.51 16.01 11.19
C ILE A 373 -22.65 16.80 10.19
N ARG A 374 -22.34 16.21 9.03
CA ARG A 374 -21.33 16.72 8.12
C ARG A 374 -21.69 18.11 7.61
N VAL A 375 -22.93 18.30 7.16
CA VAL A 375 -23.37 19.54 6.53
C VAL A 375 -23.44 20.67 7.55
N ILE A 376 -23.99 20.40 8.74
CA ILE A 376 -24.11 21.41 9.79
C ILE A 376 -22.75 21.80 10.39
N ALA A 377 -21.86 20.83 10.65
CA ALA A 377 -20.56 21.12 11.22
C ALA A 377 -19.68 21.92 10.25
N MET A 378 -19.66 21.53 8.98
CA MET A 378 -19.00 22.30 7.92
C MET A 378 -19.65 23.67 7.73
N GLY A 379 -20.98 23.76 7.80
CA GLY A 379 -21.74 24.99 7.70
C GLY A 379 -21.40 25.99 8.80
N ILE A 380 -21.32 25.53 10.05
CA ILE A 380 -20.90 26.37 11.19
C ILE A 380 -19.45 26.83 10.99
N SER A 381 -18.53 25.91 10.70
CA SER A 381 -17.10 26.25 10.60
C SER A 381 -16.80 27.22 9.47
N TYR A 382 -17.34 26.99 8.28
CA TYR A 382 -17.13 27.83 7.10
C TYR A 382 -17.71 29.24 7.29
N ASN A 383 -18.95 29.35 7.76
CA ASN A 383 -19.61 30.66 7.84
C ASN A 383 -19.17 31.49 9.04
N LEU A 384 -18.83 30.87 10.18
CA LEU A 384 -18.26 31.63 11.29
C LEU A 384 -16.84 32.12 10.98
N SER A 385 -16.02 31.31 10.28
CA SER A 385 -14.74 31.77 9.75
C SER A 385 -14.92 33.00 8.85
N ALA A 386 -15.82 32.89 7.86
CA ALA A 386 -16.10 33.98 6.93
C ALA A 386 -16.63 35.24 7.62
N ALA A 387 -17.52 35.11 8.61
CA ALA A 387 -18.12 36.25 9.29
C ALA A 387 -17.18 36.92 10.33
N LEU A 388 -16.43 36.13 11.10
CA LEU A 388 -15.61 36.65 12.22
C LEU A 388 -14.20 37.05 11.80
N LEU A 389 -13.61 36.36 10.82
CA LEU A 389 -12.22 36.57 10.41
C LEU A 389 -12.14 37.15 9.00
N GLY A 390 -12.94 36.62 8.07
CA GLY A 390 -13.00 37.11 6.69
C GLY A 390 -13.57 38.53 6.57
N GLY A 391 -14.82 38.74 6.95
CA GLY A 391 -15.56 39.99 6.76
C GLY A 391 -14.88 41.25 7.32
N PRO A 392 -14.29 41.23 8.52
CA PRO A 392 -13.55 42.37 9.07
C PRO A 392 -12.19 42.65 8.39
N THR A 393 -11.67 41.73 7.58
CA THR A 393 -10.31 41.81 6.99
C THR A 393 -10.06 43.11 6.23
N PRO A 394 -10.92 43.60 5.31
CA PRO A 394 -10.66 44.86 4.61
C PRO A 394 -10.55 46.06 5.55
N TYR A 395 -11.33 46.11 6.63
CA TYR A 395 -11.25 47.16 7.64
C TYR A 395 -9.94 47.06 8.44
N ILE A 396 -9.59 45.86 8.92
CA ILE A 396 -8.34 45.61 9.66
C ILE A 396 -7.13 45.99 8.81
N CYS A 397 -7.07 45.52 7.57
CA CYS A 397 -5.98 45.84 6.65
C CYS A 397 -5.91 47.35 6.34
N SER A 398 -7.05 48.03 6.21
CA SER A 398 -7.09 49.49 6.00
C SER A 398 -6.58 50.26 7.22
N GLN A 399 -6.97 49.87 8.44
CA GLN A 399 -6.47 50.50 9.66
C GLN A 399 -4.97 50.26 9.85
N LEU A 400 -4.49 49.05 9.56
CA LEU A 400 -3.06 48.75 9.56
C LEU A 400 -2.33 49.64 8.54
N ALA A 401 -2.83 49.70 7.30
CA ALA A 401 -2.21 50.48 6.24
C ALA A 401 -2.18 51.99 6.50
N VAL A 402 -3.24 52.56 7.09
CA VAL A 402 -3.29 53.98 7.44
C VAL A 402 -2.30 54.32 8.56
N ASN A 403 -2.18 53.47 9.58
CA ASN A 403 -1.35 53.76 10.75
C ASN A 403 0.13 53.37 10.58
N PHE A 404 0.42 52.33 9.76
CA PHE A 404 1.76 51.71 9.68
C PHE A 404 2.23 51.46 8.24
N GLY A 405 1.50 51.92 7.22
CA GLY A 405 1.83 51.73 5.80
C GLY A 405 1.30 50.43 5.19
N ILE A 406 1.14 50.38 3.86
CA ILE A 406 0.48 49.28 3.12
C ILE A 406 1.06 47.90 3.44
N LEU A 407 2.37 47.81 3.66
CA LEU A 407 3.05 46.55 4.00
C LEU A 407 2.50 45.92 5.28
N SER A 408 2.04 46.71 6.25
CA SER A 408 1.51 46.18 7.51
C SER A 408 0.28 45.28 7.34
N ALA A 409 -0.45 45.38 6.21
CA ALA A 409 -1.55 44.46 5.89
C ALA A 409 -1.07 43.02 5.66
N SER A 410 0.20 42.79 5.31
CA SER A 410 0.77 41.44 5.19
C SER A 410 0.86 40.72 6.54
N ILE A 411 0.94 41.46 7.65
CA ILE A 411 1.01 40.90 9.01
C ILE A 411 -0.27 40.15 9.34
N TRP A 412 -1.43 40.67 8.93
CA TRP A 412 -2.71 40.01 9.14
C TRP A 412 -2.79 38.68 8.39
N LEU A 413 -2.38 38.66 7.12
CA LEU A 413 -2.34 37.43 6.33
C LEU A 413 -1.33 36.41 6.89
N LEU A 414 -0.15 36.86 7.31
CA LEU A 414 0.87 36.02 7.95
C LEU A 414 0.34 35.40 9.24
N PHE A 415 -0.33 36.19 10.08
CA PHE A 415 -0.93 35.72 11.32
C PHE A 415 -1.99 34.63 11.05
N ILE A 416 -2.90 34.89 10.11
CA ILE A 416 -3.97 33.94 9.77
C ILE A 416 -3.41 32.68 9.11
N ALA A 417 -2.42 32.77 8.22
CA ALA A 417 -1.76 31.60 7.63
C ALA A 417 -1.09 30.73 8.70
N SER A 418 -0.40 31.36 9.65
CA SER A 418 0.25 30.66 10.76
C SER A 418 -0.78 30.00 11.69
N LEU A 419 -1.84 30.72 12.06
CA LEU A 419 -2.92 30.20 12.89
C LEU A 419 -3.60 29.00 12.22
N SER A 420 -3.94 29.13 10.94
CA SER A 420 -4.60 28.06 10.17
C SER A 420 -3.71 26.82 10.08
N TYR A 421 -2.40 27.00 9.88
CA TYR A 421 -1.43 25.91 9.89
C TYR A 421 -1.38 25.17 11.23
N VAL A 422 -1.37 25.92 12.35
CA VAL A 422 -1.43 25.34 13.71
C VAL A 422 -2.75 24.61 13.94
N CYS A 423 -3.87 25.17 13.48
CA CYS A 423 -5.18 24.53 13.59
C CYS A 423 -5.25 23.23 12.78
N VAL A 424 -4.68 23.17 11.57
CA VAL A 424 -4.53 21.92 10.80
C VAL A 424 -3.72 20.90 11.61
N TRP A 425 -2.59 21.32 12.18
CA TRP A 425 -1.75 20.43 12.99
C TRP A 425 -2.50 19.87 14.21
N LEU A 426 -3.21 20.72 14.96
CA LEU A 426 -4.03 20.32 16.12
C LEU A 426 -5.19 19.40 15.73
N LEU A 427 -5.87 19.70 14.62
CA LEU A 427 -7.01 18.92 14.13
C LEU A 427 -6.59 17.49 13.79
N LEU A 428 -5.47 17.33 13.07
CA LEU A 428 -4.93 16.02 12.74
C LEU A 428 -4.46 15.28 13.99
N ARG A 429 -3.77 15.98 14.90
CA ARG A 429 -3.35 15.42 16.19
C ARG A 429 -4.55 14.92 17.01
N ARG A 430 -5.75 15.46 16.81
CA ARG A 430 -6.96 15.01 17.52
C ARG A 430 -7.64 13.83 16.81
N GLN A 431 -7.75 13.84 15.49
CA GLN A 431 -8.53 12.89 14.68
C GLN A 431 -7.91 11.50 14.45
N GLY A 432 -6.86 11.09 15.17
CA GLY A 432 -6.16 9.83 14.84
C GLY A 432 -5.25 9.91 13.61
N ARG A 433 -5.50 10.88 12.71
CA ARG A 433 -4.83 11.01 11.42
C ARG A 433 -3.38 11.47 11.57
N PRO A 434 -2.42 10.82 10.91
CA PRO A 434 -1.06 11.34 10.84
C PRO A 434 -1.03 12.64 10.03
N ALA A 435 -0.12 13.53 10.40
CA ALA A 435 0.42 14.53 9.50
C ALA A 435 1.10 13.80 8.32
N PRO A 436 0.70 13.97 7.05
CA PRO A 436 1.36 13.32 5.92
C PRO A 436 2.75 13.90 5.61
N ASP A 437 3.07 15.06 6.19
CA ASP A 437 4.43 15.62 6.20
C ASP A 437 5.10 15.54 7.58
N GLY A 438 4.57 14.71 8.48
CA GLY A 438 5.46 14.12 9.48
C GLY A 438 6.32 13.10 8.74
N PRO A 439 7.62 12.92 9.07
CA PRO A 439 8.33 11.74 8.58
C PRO A 439 7.44 10.53 8.87
N ALA A 440 7.36 9.57 7.95
CA ALA A 440 6.40 8.47 8.08
C ALA A 440 6.64 7.65 9.38
N GLY A 441 7.77 7.90 10.06
CA GLY A 441 8.02 7.58 11.46
C GLY A 441 7.01 8.09 12.51
N CYS A 442 6.11 9.04 12.22
CA CYS A 442 5.13 9.56 13.19
C CYS A 442 3.72 8.94 13.06
N PHE A 443 3.35 8.39 11.89
CA PHE A 443 2.08 7.66 11.70
C PHE A 443 2.10 6.31 12.39
N VAL A 444 3.15 5.54 12.13
CA VAL A 444 3.26 4.15 12.56
C VAL A 444 3.12 4.02 14.09
N PRO A 445 3.79 4.84 14.94
CA PRO A 445 3.62 4.74 16.38
C PRO A 445 2.20 5.04 16.86
N ARG A 446 1.48 5.95 16.17
CA ARG A 446 0.12 6.33 16.52
C ARG A 446 -0.89 5.26 16.11
N GLY A 447 -0.80 4.80 14.86
CA GLY A 447 -1.65 3.73 14.34
C GLY A 447 -1.45 2.45 15.15
N LEU A 448 -0.20 2.14 15.51
CA LEU A 448 0.13 1.04 16.40
C LEU A 448 -0.56 1.16 17.74
N LYS A 449 -0.48 2.31 18.40
CA LYS A 449 -1.14 2.53 19.70
C LYS A 449 -2.65 2.30 19.61
N VAL A 450 -3.31 2.87 18.58
CA VAL A 450 -4.75 2.71 18.37
C VAL A 450 -5.12 1.25 18.12
N LEU A 451 -4.35 0.55 17.27
CA LEU A 451 -4.56 -0.87 16.97
C LEU A 451 -4.43 -1.70 18.25
N THR A 452 -3.34 -1.52 19.01
CA THR A 452 -3.11 -2.28 20.25
C THR A 452 -4.20 -2.02 21.29
N GLU A 453 -4.63 -0.77 21.48
CA GLU A 453 -5.68 -0.41 22.43
C GLU A 453 -7.06 -0.93 22.02
N GLU A 454 -7.38 -0.96 20.72
CA GLU A 454 -8.62 -1.54 20.20
C GLU A 454 -8.62 -3.06 20.35
N TYR A 455 -7.52 -3.71 19.98
CA TYR A 455 -7.38 -5.16 20.11
C TYR A 455 -7.47 -5.58 21.59
N GLU A 456 -6.75 -4.92 22.51
CA GLU A 456 -6.85 -5.18 23.95
C GLU A 456 -8.28 -4.97 24.48
N ARG A 457 -8.99 -3.92 24.03
CA ARG A 457 -10.40 -3.70 24.39
C ARG A 457 -11.30 -4.84 23.92
N ARG A 458 -11.08 -5.37 22.72
CA ARG A 458 -11.85 -6.51 22.18
C ARG A 458 -11.59 -7.78 22.98
N ILE A 459 -10.33 -8.06 23.30
CA ILE A 459 -9.99 -9.20 24.18
C ILE A 459 -10.62 -9.02 25.57
N ALA A 460 -10.62 -7.81 26.15
CA ALA A 460 -11.25 -7.55 27.45
C ALA A 460 -12.78 -7.74 27.41
N ARG A 461 -13.44 -7.36 26.30
CA ARG A 461 -14.88 -7.61 26.09
C ARG A 461 -15.19 -9.11 26.01
N LEU A 462 -14.37 -9.89 25.29
CA LEU A 462 -14.50 -11.34 25.26
C LEU A 462 -14.42 -11.92 26.68
N VAL A 463 -13.40 -11.54 27.44
CA VAL A 463 -13.18 -12.07 28.81
C VAL A 463 -14.32 -11.70 29.76
N SER A 464 -14.83 -10.46 29.71
CA SER A 464 -15.95 -10.03 30.55
C SER A 464 -17.29 -10.65 30.12
N GLY A 465 -17.55 -10.77 28.83
CA GLY A 465 -18.78 -11.37 28.29
C GLY A 465 -18.92 -12.86 28.62
N ALA A 466 -17.80 -13.60 28.62
CA ALA A 466 -17.77 -15.03 28.93
C ALA A 466 -18.06 -15.38 30.41
N GLN A 467 -18.09 -14.40 31.31
CA GLN A 467 -18.43 -14.59 32.73
C GLN A 467 -19.95 -14.68 32.97
N CYS A 468 -20.79 -14.48 31.94
CA CYS A 468 -22.24 -14.71 32.00
C CYS A 468 -22.60 -16.18 31.68
N PRO A 469 -23.65 -16.78 32.29
CA PRO A 469 -24.05 -18.16 32.00
C PRO A 469 -24.40 -18.35 30.51
N GLY A 470 -23.75 -19.32 29.83
CA GLY A 470 -24.05 -19.70 28.45
C GLY A 470 -23.03 -19.25 27.38
N ALA A 471 -21.74 -19.47 27.60
CA ALA A 471 -20.71 -19.16 26.60
C ALA A 471 -20.89 -20.02 25.32
N SER A 472 -21.12 -19.36 24.19
CA SER A 472 -21.24 -19.98 22.86
C SER A 472 -19.94 -19.79 22.06
N PHE A 473 -19.82 -20.48 20.92
CA PHE A 473 -18.74 -20.27 19.97
C PHE A 473 -18.63 -18.78 19.57
N ALA A 474 -19.77 -18.16 19.24
CA ALA A 474 -19.83 -16.76 18.82
C ALA A 474 -19.31 -15.80 19.90
N SER A 475 -19.64 -16.04 21.18
CA SER A 475 -19.18 -15.20 22.30
C SER A 475 -17.77 -15.54 22.82
N THR A 476 -17.08 -16.51 22.21
CA THR A 476 -15.74 -16.96 22.61
C THR A 476 -14.78 -16.97 21.42
N PHE A 477 -14.64 -18.09 20.72
CA PHE A 477 -13.78 -18.23 19.55
C PHE A 477 -14.13 -17.23 18.44
N GLY A 478 -15.41 -16.97 18.21
CA GLY A 478 -15.88 -15.99 17.23
C GLY A 478 -15.39 -14.57 17.52
N LEU A 479 -15.44 -14.11 18.78
CA LEU A 479 -14.93 -12.80 19.18
C LEU A 479 -13.39 -12.71 19.09
N LEU A 480 -12.67 -13.80 19.41
CA LEU A 480 -11.21 -13.84 19.26
C LEU A 480 -10.84 -13.76 17.77
N ALA A 481 -11.50 -14.56 16.93
CA ALA A 481 -11.24 -14.59 15.48
C ALA A 481 -11.55 -13.24 14.82
N ASP A 482 -12.62 -12.55 15.22
CA ASP A 482 -12.95 -11.22 14.73
C ASP A 482 -11.89 -10.18 15.17
N ALA A 483 -11.44 -10.24 16.43
CA ALA A 483 -10.38 -9.37 16.94
C ALA A 483 -9.05 -9.60 16.19
N ASP A 484 -8.67 -10.86 15.98
CA ASP A 484 -7.47 -11.22 15.21
C ASP A 484 -7.58 -10.75 13.75
N GLY A 485 -8.73 -10.97 13.09
CA GLY A 485 -8.94 -10.55 11.70
C GLY A 485 -8.82 -9.04 11.50
N LEU A 486 -9.47 -8.26 12.37
CA LEU A 486 -9.41 -6.81 12.29
C LEU A 486 -8.01 -6.26 12.61
N ALA A 487 -7.31 -6.84 13.59
CA ALA A 487 -5.94 -6.45 13.90
C ALA A 487 -4.96 -6.85 12.78
N SER A 488 -5.12 -8.03 12.17
CA SER A 488 -4.31 -8.46 11.02
C SER A 488 -4.54 -7.55 9.81
N LEU A 489 -5.78 -7.18 9.51
CA LEU A 489 -6.09 -6.23 8.43
C LEU A 489 -5.44 -4.86 8.68
N ALA A 490 -5.55 -4.33 9.90
CA ALA A 490 -5.01 -3.03 10.25
C ALA A 490 -3.47 -3.00 10.36
N SER A 491 -2.82 -4.15 10.64
CA SER A 491 -1.38 -4.17 10.89
C SER A 491 -0.55 -3.84 9.66
N VAL A 492 -1.05 -4.12 8.45
CA VAL A 492 -0.27 -3.99 7.21
C VAL A 492 0.18 -2.57 6.95
N GLU A 493 -0.69 -1.59 7.21
CA GLU A 493 -0.33 -0.16 7.09
C GLU A 493 0.86 0.21 7.99
N LEU A 494 1.06 -0.54 9.08
CA LEU A 494 2.13 -0.31 10.05
C LEU A 494 3.39 -1.12 9.72
N THR A 495 3.28 -2.27 9.05
CA THR A 495 4.40 -3.21 8.85
C THR A 495 4.96 -3.21 7.42
N LEU A 496 4.14 -2.87 6.43
CA LEU A 496 4.58 -2.81 5.03
C LEU A 496 5.70 -1.77 4.80
N PRO A 497 5.68 -0.56 5.40
CA PRO A 497 6.71 0.44 5.14
C PRO A 497 8.14 -0.06 5.39
N ALA A 498 8.37 -0.95 6.36
CA ALA A 498 9.67 -1.58 6.63
C ALA A 498 10.29 -2.26 5.40
N LEU A 499 9.47 -2.73 4.46
CA LEU A 499 9.89 -3.50 3.30
C LEU A 499 9.91 -2.67 2.00
N VAL A 500 9.16 -1.57 1.92
CA VAL A 500 8.92 -0.90 0.61
C VAL A 500 9.17 0.61 0.61
N SER A 501 9.25 1.25 1.78
CA SER A 501 9.35 2.70 1.88
C SER A 501 10.77 3.19 1.55
N GLY A 502 10.87 4.27 0.77
CA GLY A 502 12.14 5.00 0.58
C GLY A 502 12.58 5.79 1.82
N ASP A 503 11.65 6.14 2.71
CA ASP A 503 11.93 6.87 3.96
C ASP A 503 12.46 5.94 5.06
N SER A 504 13.69 6.20 5.54
CA SER A 504 14.34 5.42 6.60
C SER A 504 13.66 5.52 7.95
N GLU A 505 13.08 6.67 8.31
CA GLU A 505 12.36 6.82 9.58
C GLU A 505 11.06 6.01 9.57
N ALA A 506 10.37 6.00 8.43
CA ALA A 506 9.21 5.13 8.21
C ALA A 506 9.56 3.66 8.38
N ARG A 507 10.68 3.23 7.79
CA ARG A 507 11.16 1.84 7.90
C ARG A 507 11.48 1.48 9.35
N ALA A 508 12.19 2.35 10.07
CA ALA A 508 12.54 2.12 11.46
C ALA A 508 11.30 2.02 12.37
N ALA A 509 10.34 2.93 12.22
CA ALA A 509 9.10 2.89 12.99
C ALA A 509 8.25 1.66 12.65
N SER A 510 8.23 1.25 11.36
CA SER A 510 7.55 0.05 10.90
C SER A 510 8.18 -1.24 11.43
N ALA A 511 9.51 -1.28 11.54
CA ALA A 511 10.21 -2.39 12.19
C ALA A 511 9.87 -2.48 13.69
N ASP A 512 9.80 -1.36 14.41
CA ASP A 512 9.34 -1.32 15.81
C ASP A 512 7.88 -1.76 15.94
N ALA A 513 7.01 -1.33 15.04
CA ALA A 513 5.61 -1.77 15.01
C ALA A 513 5.49 -3.28 14.78
N LYS A 514 6.23 -3.84 13.82
CA LYS A 514 6.27 -5.28 13.59
C LYS A 514 6.64 -6.06 14.86
N LYS A 515 7.65 -5.58 15.60
CA LYS A 515 8.07 -6.17 16.88
C LYS A 515 6.94 -6.10 17.93
N ARG A 516 6.38 -4.92 18.16
CA ARG A 516 5.33 -4.70 19.18
C ARG A 516 4.03 -5.44 18.87
N LEU A 517 3.68 -5.56 17.60
CA LEU A 517 2.55 -6.37 17.15
C LEU A 517 2.78 -7.85 17.43
N SER A 518 3.96 -8.37 17.08
CA SER A 518 4.35 -9.75 17.43
C SER A 518 4.25 -9.98 18.95
N ASP A 519 4.73 -9.03 19.77
CA ASP A 519 4.60 -9.09 21.23
C ASP A 519 3.14 -9.06 21.69
N MET A 520 2.27 -8.26 21.06
CA MET A 520 0.84 -8.17 21.37
C MET A 520 0.14 -9.53 21.17
N TRP A 521 0.31 -10.15 20.01
CA TRP A 521 -0.26 -11.47 19.73
C TRP A 521 0.36 -12.53 20.63
N SER A 522 1.69 -12.54 20.80
CA SER A 522 2.37 -13.49 21.69
C SER A 522 1.85 -13.38 23.13
N LYS A 523 1.62 -12.18 23.65
CA LYS A 523 1.01 -11.96 24.99
C LYS A 523 -0.42 -12.46 25.06
N THR A 524 -1.18 -12.34 23.97
CA THR A 524 -2.57 -12.79 23.96
C THR A 524 -2.66 -14.30 24.04
N TYR A 525 -1.83 -15.00 23.24
CA TYR A 525 -1.79 -16.45 23.21
C TYR A 525 -1.07 -17.09 24.42
N THR A 526 -0.58 -16.29 25.37
CA THR A 526 -0.07 -16.76 26.68
C THR A 526 -1.04 -16.48 27.85
N ARG A 527 -2.18 -15.84 27.59
CA ARG A 527 -3.16 -15.51 28.63
C ARG A 527 -3.91 -16.74 29.15
N LEU A 528 -3.72 -17.04 30.43
CA LEU A 528 -4.37 -18.18 31.08
C LEU A 528 -5.89 -18.02 31.20
N ASP A 529 -6.36 -16.82 31.53
CA ASP A 529 -7.78 -16.55 31.69
C ASP A 529 -8.54 -16.72 30.36
N LEU A 530 -7.95 -16.22 29.27
CA LEU A 530 -8.47 -16.42 27.92
C LEU A 530 -8.45 -17.91 27.52
N TYR A 531 -7.35 -18.63 27.78
CA TYR A 531 -7.28 -20.06 27.53
C TYR A 531 -8.35 -20.85 28.29
N GLN A 532 -8.58 -20.55 29.57
CA GLN A 532 -9.60 -21.24 30.38
C GLN A 532 -11.01 -21.05 29.81
N ILE A 533 -11.34 -19.83 29.40
CA ILE A 533 -12.63 -19.50 28.75
C ILE A 533 -12.79 -20.29 27.45
N LEU A 534 -11.79 -20.26 26.57
CA LEU A 534 -11.85 -20.93 25.27
C LEU A 534 -11.87 -22.45 25.43
N HIS A 535 -11.07 -22.99 26.35
CA HIS A 535 -11.04 -24.42 26.64
C HIS A 535 -12.36 -24.94 27.21
N ALA A 536 -13.06 -24.14 28.02
CA ALA A 536 -14.41 -24.48 28.49
C ALA A 536 -15.45 -24.51 27.35
N ALA A 537 -15.23 -23.72 26.30
CA ALA A 537 -16.08 -23.66 25.10
C ALA A 537 -15.59 -24.54 23.94
N LYS A 538 -14.65 -25.46 24.16
CA LYS A 538 -14.03 -26.27 23.10
C LYS A 538 -15.03 -27.11 22.28
N ASP A 539 -16.15 -27.50 22.89
CA ASP A 539 -17.17 -28.35 22.26
C ASP A 539 -18.34 -27.51 21.68
N SER A 540 -18.14 -26.20 21.50
CA SER A 540 -19.19 -25.25 21.05
C SER A 540 -19.28 -25.06 19.54
N ALA A 541 -18.35 -25.61 18.76
CA ALA A 541 -18.33 -25.51 17.30
C ALA A 541 -19.53 -26.23 16.67
N ALA A 542 -20.07 -25.68 15.58
CA ALA A 542 -21.23 -26.23 14.87
C ALA A 542 -20.94 -26.61 13.40
N SER A 543 -19.71 -26.41 12.93
CA SER A 543 -19.26 -26.75 11.57
C SER A 543 -17.80 -27.19 11.55
N GLU A 544 -17.39 -27.90 10.49
CA GLU A 544 -16.00 -28.39 10.33
C GLU A 544 -14.96 -27.26 10.40
N GLU A 545 -15.27 -26.10 9.81
CA GLU A 545 -14.37 -24.93 9.84
C GLU A 545 -14.23 -24.35 11.27
N GLU A 546 -15.32 -24.35 12.04
CA GLU A 546 -15.30 -23.93 13.45
C GLU A 546 -14.54 -24.92 14.33
N GLU A 547 -14.67 -26.23 14.08
CA GLU A 547 -13.88 -27.26 14.75
C GLU A 547 -12.38 -27.10 14.44
N ARG A 548 -12.04 -26.80 13.18
CA ARG A 548 -10.66 -26.50 12.78
C ARG A 548 -10.14 -25.26 13.50
N LEU A 549 -10.92 -24.19 13.56
CA LEU A 549 -10.56 -22.98 14.30
C LEU A 549 -10.27 -23.29 15.78
N VAL A 550 -11.18 -24.01 16.45
CA VAL A 550 -11.02 -24.39 17.86
C VAL A 550 -9.71 -25.14 18.07
N LYS A 551 -9.42 -26.13 17.21
CA LYS A 551 -8.19 -26.91 17.30
C LYS A 551 -6.96 -26.03 17.15
N VAL A 552 -6.87 -25.22 16.08
CA VAL A 552 -5.72 -24.35 15.78
C VAL A 552 -5.48 -23.35 16.91
N VAL A 553 -6.54 -22.69 17.41
CA VAL A 553 -6.45 -21.71 18.49
C VAL A 553 -5.97 -22.37 19.79
N LEU A 554 -6.59 -23.48 20.21
CA LEU A 554 -6.21 -24.16 21.45
C LEU A 554 -4.79 -24.73 21.38
N ASP A 555 -4.36 -25.24 20.22
CA ASP A 555 -3.00 -25.74 20.04
C ASP A 555 -1.96 -24.62 20.18
N LYS A 556 -2.25 -23.39 19.72
CA LYS A 556 -1.37 -22.23 19.97
C LYS A 556 -1.24 -21.92 21.45
N PHE A 557 -2.33 -21.92 22.22
CA PHE A 557 -2.27 -21.73 23.67
C PHE A 557 -1.52 -22.85 24.40
N ARG A 558 -1.71 -24.11 23.99
CA ARG A 558 -0.97 -25.25 24.54
C ARG A 558 0.53 -25.12 24.30
N GLN A 559 0.91 -24.75 23.09
CA GLN A 559 2.31 -24.55 22.69
C GLN A 559 2.98 -23.35 23.37
N ALA A 560 2.17 -22.39 23.83
CA ALA A 560 2.58 -21.29 24.70
C ALA A 560 2.61 -21.66 26.20
N GLY A 561 2.30 -22.91 26.56
CA GLY A 561 2.35 -23.42 27.94
C GLY A 561 1.12 -23.10 28.80
N CYS A 562 0.00 -22.65 28.23
CA CYS A 562 -1.18 -22.31 29.02
C CYS A 562 -1.86 -23.51 29.68
N ALA A 563 -1.56 -24.73 29.22
CA ALA A 563 -2.00 -25.97 29.85
C ALA A 563 -1.11 -26.43 31.02
N LEU A 564 0.05 -25.80 31.23
CA LEU A 564 0.99 -26.14 32.30
C LEU A 564 0.61 -25.50 33.63
N LYS A 565 1.21 -26.00 34.72
CA LYS A 565 1.12 -25.34 36.03
C LYS A 565 1.85 -23.99 36.02
N ALA A 566 1.53 -23.12 36.97
CA ALA A 566 2.07 -21.76 37.01
C ALA A 566 3.60 -21.70 37.03
N GLU A 567 4.25 -22.58 37.80
CA GLU A 567 5.72 -22.69 37.90
C GLU A 567 6.34 -23.14 36.58
N GLU A 568 5.86 -24.25 36.01
CA GLU A 568 6.33 -24.81 34.73
C GLU A 568 6.14 -23.84 33.56
N ARG A 569 5.06 -23.03 33.59
CA ARG A 569 4.79 -22.00 32.58
C ARG A 569 5.79 -20.84 32.66
N GLU A 570 6.13 -20.38 33.86
CA GLU A 570 7.14 -19.31 34.03
C GLU A 570 8.52 -19.81 33.60
N GLU A 571 8.86 -21.07 33.92
CA GLU A 571 10.07 -21.71 33.42
C GLU A 571 10.11 -21.74 31.88
N LEU A 572 9.04 -22.23 31.23
CA LEU A 572 8.94 -22.25 29.77
C LEU A 572 9.07 -20.84 29.16
N ALA A 573 8.40 -19.85 29.73
CA ALA A 573 8.46 -18.47 29.26
C ALA A 573 9.89 -17.87 29.37
N SER A 574 10.63 -18.25 30.42
CA SER A 574 12.04 -17.86 30.61
C SER A 574 12.95 -18.52 29.57
N LEU A 575 12.77 -19.82 29.33
CA LEU A 575 13.50 -20.58 28.30
C LEU A 575 13.25 -19.99 26.90
N ASP A 576 11.99 -19.82 26.51
CA ASP A 576 11.63 -19.29 25.19
C ASP A 576 12.13 -17.85 24.99
N ARG A 577 12.17 -17.03 26.05
CA ARG A 577 12.75 -15.67 25.99
C ARG A 577 14.25 -15.72 25.71
N ARG A 578 14.99 -16.57 26.43
CA ARG A 578 16.43 -16.73 26.24
C ARG A 578 16.74 -17.30 24.85
N CYS A 579 15.96 -18.26 24.36
CA CYS A 579 16.07 -18.76 22.98
C CYS A 579 15.95 -17.63 21.95
N LYS A 580 14.94 -16.76 22.09
CA LYS A 580 14.73 -15.61 21.18
C LYS A 580 15.89 -14.62 21.22
N GLU A 581 16.43 -14.33 22.40
CA GLU A 581 17.59 -13.44 22.57
C GLU A 581 18.84 -13.99 21.87
N LEU A 582 19.14 -15.28 22.09
CA LEU A 582 20.29 -15.95 21.46
C LEU A 582 20.16 -16.01 19.94
N ALA A 583 18.97 -16.37 19.44
CA ALA A 583 18.70 -16.42 18.01
C ALA A 583 18.85 -15.04 17.35
N PHE A 584 18.30 -13.98 17.98
CA PHE A 584 18.44 -12.61 17.50
C PHE A 584 19.91 -12.15 17.48
N GLN A 585 20.68 -12.45 18.52
CA GLN A 585 22.10 -12.12 18.58
C GLN A 585 22.88 -12.85 17.47
N ALA A 586 22.61 -14.13 17.24
CA ALA A 586 23.24 -14.89 16.18
C ALA A 586 22.90 -14.35 14.79
N GLU A 587 21.63 -13.99 14.54
CA GLU A 587 21.17 -13.36 13.31
C GLU A 587 21.90 -12.04 13.05
N GLN A 588 22.03 -11.18 14.06
CA GLN A 588 22.74 -9.91 13.97
C GLN A 588 24.22 -10.12 13.59
N ASN A 589 24.90 -11.08 14.22
CA ASN A 589 26.29 -11.42 13.90
C ASN A 589 26.46 -11.87 12.43
N ILE A 590 25.46 -12.51 11.82
CA ILE A 590 25.50 -12.91 10.40
C ILE A 590 25.19 -11.74 9.46
N ASN A 591 24.24 -10.88 9.84
CA ASN A 591 23.89 -9.68 9.09
C ASN A 591 25.08 -8.71 9.01
N GLU A 592 25.79 -8.51 10.11
CA GLU A 592 26.92 -7.57 10.23
C GLU A 592 28.25 -8.14 9.71
N ASP A 593 28.31 -9.44 9.40
CA ASP A 593 29.50 -10.09 8.87
C ASP A 593 29.94 -9.47 7.53
N CYS A 594 31.13 -8.88 7.53
CA CYS A 594 31.79 -8.26 6.39
C CYS A 594 33.10 -8.98 6.02
N SER A 595 33.24 -10.26 6.39
CA SER A 595 34.44 -11.06 6.11
C SER A 595 34.76 -11.12 4.60
N THR A 596 36.04 -10.96 4.28
CA THR A 596 36.56 -10.93 2.91
C THR A 596 37.81 -11.80 2.77
N VAL A 597 38.10 -12.24 1.54
CA VAL A 597 39.36 -12.86 1.14
C VAL A 597 39.96 -12.02 0.02
N ASP A 598 41.21 -11.59 0.18
CA ASP A 598 41.94 -10.90 -0.90
C ASP A 598 42.55 -11.96 -1.83
N LEU A 599 42.25 -11.86 -3.13
CA LEU A 599 42.68 -12.79 -4.19
C LEU A 599 43.36 -12.01 -5.32
N SER A 600 44.38 -12.58 -5.96
CA SER A 600 44.96 -11.96 -7.16
C SER A 600 44.08 -12.15 -8.39
N VAL A 601 44.28 -11.33 -9.43
CA VAL A 601 43.57 -11.49 -10.71
C VAL A 601 43.87 -12.86 -11.34
N GLU A 602 45.09 -13.38 -11.17
CA GLU A 602 45.47 -14.73 -11.61
C GLU A 602 44.70 -15.81 -10.85
N GLU A 603 44.46 -15.63 -9.55
CA GLU A 603 43.66 -16.58 -8.75
C GLU A 603 42.18 -16.61 -9.16
N LEU A 604 41.69 -15.52 -9.76
CA LEU A 604 40.32 -15.36 -10.26
C LEU A 604 40.14 -15.82 -11.71
N GLN A 605 41.18 -16.38 -12.34
CA GLN A 605 41.13 -16.86 -13.72
C GLN A 605 39.95 -17.83 -13.93
N GLY A 606 39.16 -17.57 -14.97
CA GLY A 606 37.94 -18.30 -15.32
C GLY A 606 36.65 -17.53 -15.01
N CYS A 607 36.69 -16.59 -14.05
CA CYS A 607 35.60 -15.65 -13.82
C CYS A 607 35.51 -14.62 -14.96
N GLU A 608 34.32 -14.07 -15.19
CA GLU A 608 34.11 -13.04 -16.22
C GLU A 608 34.92 -11.77 -15.93
N GLU A 609 35.49 -11.14 -16.97
CA GLU A 609 36.26 -9.90 -16.79
C GLU A 609 35.44 -8.76 -16.19
N SER A 610 34.17 -8.62 -16.60
CA SER A 610 33.22 -7.66 -16.04
C SER A 610 33.05 -7.85 -14.53
N PHE A 611 32.91 -9.09 -14.09
CA PHE A 611 32.84 -9.45 -12.67
C PHE A 611 34.13 -9.08 -11.94
N ILE A 612 35.30 -9.45 -12.46
CA ILE A 612 36.59 -9.13 -11.82
C ILE A 612 36.79 -7.61 -11.70
N ARG A 613 36.41 -6.83 -12.72
CA ARG A 613 36.48 -5.37 -12.70
C ARG A 613 35.54 -4.73 -11.68
N SER A 614 34.40 -5.37 -11.40
CA SER A 614 33.43 -4.88 -10.40
C SER A 614 33.89 -5.06 -8.95
N LEU A 615 34.90 -5.93 -8.71
CA LEU A 615 35.41 -6.18 -7.37
C LEU A 615 36.28 -5.01 -6.86
N PRO A 616 36.10 -4.58 -5.60
CA PRO A 616 36.94 -3.54 -5.00
C PRO A 616 38.41 -3.95 -4.94
N ASP A 617 39.30 -2.97 -5.10
CA ASP A 617 40.73 -3.16 -4.89
C ASP A 617 41.06 -3.28 -3.40
N ALA A 618 42.02 -4.15 -3.05
CA ALA A 618 42.49 -4.29 -1.67
C ALA A 618 43.33 -3.07 -1.25
N SER A 619 42.96 -2.45 -0.13
CA SER A 619 43.63 -1.26 0.42
C SER A 619 45.04 -1.59 0.98
N GLY A 620 46.05 -0.80 0.63
CA GLY A 620 47.41 -0.89 1.22
C GLY A 620 48.47 -1.55 0.34
N SER A 621 48.12 -2.03 -0.85
CA SER A 621 49.10 -2.44 -1.87
C SER A 621 49.39 -1.28 -2.82
N ASN A 622 50.64 -0.82 -2.88
CA ASN A 622 51.11 0.15 -3.87
C ASN A 622 50.92 -0.44 -5.29
N GLY A 623 49.79 -0.14 -5.95
CA GLY A 623 49.48 -0.55 -7.33
C GLY A 623 48.70 -1.87 -7.48
N SER A 624 47.59 -2.05 -6.75
CA SER A 624 46.92 -3.34 -6.43
C SER A 624 46.66 -4.34 -7.57
N ALA A 625 47.39 -5.46 -7.55
CA ALA A 625 47.07 -6.70 -8.27
C ALA A 625 46.05 -7.61 -7.52
N LEU A 626 45.59 -7.20 -6.34
CA LEU A 626 44.69 -7.97 -5.47
C LEU A 626 43.28 -7.37 -5.44
N LYS A 627 42.26 -8.23 -5.55
CA LYS A 627 40.84 -7.93 -5.45
C LYS A 627 40.28 -8.41 -4.11
N ARG A 628 39.54 -7.55 -3.43
CA ARG A 628 38.86 -7.86 -2.17
C ARG A 628 37.55 -8.58 -2.45
N CYS A 629 37.50 -9.87 -2.14
CA CYS A 629 36.35 -10.71 -2.44
C CYS A 629 35.50 -10.92 -1.17
N SER A 630 34.25 -10.46 -1.19
CA SER A 630 33.27 -10.74 -0.14
C SER A 630 32.87 -12.22 -0.12
N LEU A 631 32.56 -12.74 1.06
CA LEU A 631 32.03 -14.09 1.24
C LEU A 631 30.51 -14.20 1.11
N LYS A 632 29.82 -13.11 0.73
CA LYS A 632 28.38 -13.14 0.43
C LYS A 632 28.12 -13.72 -0.96
N ALA A 633 26.93 -14.30 -1.17
CA ALA A 633 26.58 -15.08 -2.35
C ALA A 633 26.87 -14.39 -3.72
N PRO A 634 26.61 -13.08 -3.92
CA PRO A 634 26.87 -12.42 -5.21
C PRO A 634 28.34 -12.41 -5.65
N VAL A 635 29.28 -12.57 -4.71
CA VAL A 635 30.73 -12.66 -5.00
C VAL A 635 31.24 -14.08 -4.82
N LEU A 636 30.80 -14.78 -3.77
CA LEU A 636 31.23 -16.14 -3.49
C LEU A 636 30.81 -17.12 -4.60
N GLN A 637 29.55 -17.11 -5.06
CA GLN A 637 29.07 -18.10 -6.02
C GLN A 637 29.79 -18.03 -7.38
N PRO A 638 29.95 -16.86 -8.03
CA PRO A 638 30.69 -16.78 -9.29
C PRO A 638 32.12 -17.33 -9.17
N ILE A 639 32.81 -17.05 -8.06
CA ILE A 639 34.17 -17.58 -7.82
C ILE A 639 34.14 -19.10 -7.66
N MET A 640 33.19 -19.64 -6.89
CA MET A 640 33.03 -21.09 -6.70
C MET A 640 32.64 -21.82 -7.98
N GLN A 641 31.90 -21.18 -8.90
CA GLN A 641 31.46 -21.74 -10.17
C GLN A 641 32.51 -21.63 -11.29
N ARG A 642 33.33 -20.57 -11.28
CA ARG A 642 34.15 -20.21 -12.45
C ARG A 642 35.66 -20.15 -12.21
N ALA A 643 36.13 -19.97 -10.98
CA ALA A 643 37.58 -19.93 -10.74
C ALA A 643 38.21 -21.30 -11.04
N HIS A 644 39.19 -21.34 -11.96
CA HIS A 644 39.84 -22.59 -12.38
C HIS A 644 40.63 -23.25 -11.24
N SER A 645 41.24 -22.46 -10.36
CA SER A 645 42.07 -22.93 -9.26
C SER A 645 41.22 -23.59 -8.15
N SER A 646 41.38 -24.92 -7.98
CA SER A 646 40.76 -25.65 -6.86
C SER A 646 41.25 -25.12 -5.50
N ALA A 647 42.50 -24.64 -5.42
CA ALA A 647 43.03 -24.00 -4.21
C ALA A 647 42.29 -22.68 -3.88
N THR A 648 41.98 -21.86 -4.88
CA THR A 648 41.17 -20.64 -4.70
C THR A 648 39.78 -20.98 -4.18
N ARG A 649 39.10 -21.94 -4.81
CA ARG A 649 37.76 -22.37 -4.38
C ARG A 649 37.78 -22.95 -2.97
N ARG A 650 38.81 -23.74 -2.61
CA ARG A 650 39.01 -24.25 -1.25
C ARG A 650 39.18 -23.11 -0.24
N ARG A 651 40.04 -22.13 -0.51
CA ARG A 651 40.27 -20.96 0.36
C ARG A 651 38.97 -20.18 0.59
N MET A 652 38.19 -19.97 -0.47
CA MET A 652 36.90 -19.29 -0.39
C MET A 652 35.87 -20.07 0.44
N LEU A 653 35.74 -21.39 0.22
CA LEU A 653 34.83 -22.22 0.99
C LEU A 653 35.25 -22.29 2.47
N GLU A 654 36.53 -22.44 2.75
CA GLU A 654 37.09 -22.49 4.10
C GLU A 654 36.82 -21.18 4.85
N ALA A 655 37.12 -20.03 4.24
CA ALA A 655 36.79 -18.74 4.81
C ALA A 655 35.29 -18.57 5.06
N SER A 656 34.44 -18.99 4.10
CA SER A 656 32.98 -18.94 4.24
C SER A 656 32.46 -19.80 5.39
N HIS A 657 33.05 -20.97 5.63
CA HIS A 657 32.68 -21.90 6.69
C HIS A 657 33.27 -21.53 8.06
N GLN A 658 34.09 -20.48 8.16
CA GLN A 658 34.56 -19.93 9.44
C GLN A 658 33.87 -18.61 9.83
N ARG A 659 32.94 -18.13 9.00
CA ARG A 659 32.20 -16.90 9.28
C ARG A 659 31.42 -17.02 10.58
N CYS A 660 31.36 -15.92 11.30
CA CYS A 660 30.55 -15.81 12.52
C CYS A 660 30.91 -16.86 13.59
N ALA A 661 32.17 -17.29 13.73
CA ALA A 661 32.56 -18.34 14.68
C ALA A 661 32.12 -18.10 16.14
N MET A 662 31.91 -16.82 16.53
CA MET A 662 31.33 -16.45 17.83
C MET A 662 29.90 -16.97 18.05
N ASN A 663 29.18 -17.37 17.00
CA ASN A 663 27.86 -17.98 17.10
C ASN A 663 27.89 -19.44 17.58
N GLY A 664 29.05 -20.11 17.57
CA GLY A 664 29.16 -21.51 18.02
C GLY A 664 28.62 -21.72 19.43
N PRO A 665 29.14 -21.02 20.45
CA PRO A 665 28.63 -21.11 21.82
C PRO A 665 27.16 -20.68 21.97
N LEU A 666 26.71 -19.68 21.19
CA LEU A 666 25.30 -19.25 21.20
C LEU A 666 24.37 -20.36 20.71
N LEU A 667 24.78 -21.07 19.66
CA LEU A 667 24.03 -22.19 19.10
C LEU A 667 23.97 -23.37 20.07
N GLU A 668 25.07 -23.70 20.75
CA GLU A 668 25.09 -24.75 21.77
C GLU A 668 24.12 -24.46 22.93
N GLU A 669 24.13 -23.22 23.45
CA GLU A 669 23.19 -22.78 24.48
C GLU A 669 21.74 -22.83 23.96
N LEU A 670 21.50 -22.32 22.74
CA LEU A 670 20.18 -22.28 22.11
C LEU A 670 19.58 -23.69 21.94
N LEU A 671 20.36 -24.66 21.44
CA LEU A 671 19.90 -26.03 21.25
C LEU A 671 19.54 -26.70 22.59
N SER A 672 20.35 -26.48 23.63
CA SER A 672 20.06 -26.97 24.98
C SER A 672 18.76 -26.39 25.54
N LEU A 673 18.55 -25.08 25.39
CA LEU A 673 17.34 -24.41 25.89
C LEU A 673 16.08 -24.83 25.12
N ARG A 674 16.18 -24.99 23.79
CA ARG A 674 15.10 -25.54 22.95
C ARG A 674 14.69 -26.94 23.41
N HIS A 675 15.67 -27.80 23.70
CA HIS A 675 15.41 -29.15 24.22
C HIS A 675 14.69 -29.09 25.57
N GLN A 676 15.16 -28.26 26.51
CA GLN A 676 14.51 -28.08 27.81
C GLN A 676 13.07 -27.54 27.67
N ALA A 677 12.84 -26.57 26.78
CA ALA A 677 11.53 -25.99 26.52
C ALA A 677 10.55 -27.05 25.97
N ALA A 678 11.02 -27.91 25.07
CA ALA A 678 10.22 -29.03 24.54
C ALA A 678 9.84 -30.03 25.64
N GLN A 679 10.77 -30.37 26.54
CA GLN A 679 10.50 -31.27 27.68
C GLN A 679 9.43 -30.72 28.62
N ARG A 680 9.39 -29.40 28.86
CA ARG A 680 8.34 -28.76 29.68
C ARG A 680 6.95 -28.91 29.09
N LEU A 681 6.84 -29.04 27.77
CA LEU A 681 5.58 -29.28 27.08
C LEU A 681 5.28 -30.77 26.87
N GLY A 682 6.13 -31.67 27.39
CA GLY A 682 5.94 -33.12 27.31
C GLY A 682 6.46 -33.76 26.01
N PHE A 683 7.25 -33.05 25.21
CA PHE A 683 7.92 -33.60 24.03
C PHE A 683 9.30 -34.17 24.37
N GLY A 684 9.74 -35.22 23.68
CA GLY A 684 11.05 -35.82 23.88
C GLY A 684 12.20 -34.97 23.32
N SER A 685 11.91 -34.11 22.34
CA SER A 685 12.89 -33.24 21.72
C SER A 685 12.25 -31.99 21.10
N HIS A 686 13.07 -31.00 20.73
CA HIS A 686 12.59 -29.82 20.02
C HIS A 686 12.03 -30.17 18.64
N ALA A 687 12.64 -31.13 17.93
CA ALA A 687 12.13 -31.64 16.67
C ALA A 687 10.70 -32.22 16.79
N GLU A 688 10.39 -32.94 17.87
CA GLU A 688 9.03 -33.42 18.13
C GLU A 688 8.04 -32.28 18.41
N ARG A 689 8.44 -31.28 19.22
CA ARG A 689 7.62 -30.07 19.46
C ARG A 689 7.27 -29.39 18.14
N VAL A 690 8.27 -29.16 17.29
CA VAL A 690 8.09 -28.49 15.98
C VAL A 690 7.22 -29.33 15.05
N ALA A 691 7.55 -30.61 14.84
CA ALA A 691 6.83 -31.49 13.92
C ALA A 691 5.35 -31.67 14.27
N SER A 692 4.98 -31.56 15.55
CA SER A 692 3.57 -31.62 15.98
C SER A 692 2.68 -30.51 15.40
N GLN A 693 3.28 -29.42 14.91
CA GLN A 693 2.60 -28.29 14.26
C GLN A 693 2.76 -28.30 12.73
N LYS A 694 3.36 -29.35 12.16
CA LYS A 694 3.66 -29.50 10.74
C LYS A 694 2.78 -30.55 10.11
N MET A 695 2.69 -30.56 8.78
CA MET A 695 1.99 -31.58 8.01
C MET A 695 2.61 -32.97 8.26
N ALA A 696 3.93 -33.06 8.44
CA ALA A 696 4.62 -34.31 8.77
C ALA A 696 4.19 -34.93 10.11
N GLY A 697 3.70 -34.12 11.06
CA GLY A 697 3.11 -34.55 12.34
C GLY A 697 4.09 -35.09 13.39
N THR A 698 5.19 -35.74 13.00
CA THR A 698 6.18 -36.32 13.92
C THR A 698 7.62 -36.20 13.39
N ALA A 699 8.60 -36.08 14.29
CA ALA A 699 10.02 -36.07 13.92
C ALA A 699 10.47 -37.40 13.29
N GLU A 700 9.85 -38.51 13.69
CA GLU A 700 10.10 -39.84 13.12
C GLU A 700 9.68 -39.92 11.65
N ALA A 701 8.50 -39.39 11.29
CA ALA A 701 8.07 -39.34 9.90
C ALA A 701 9.03 -38.53 9.02
N VAL A 702 9.56 -37.41 9.54
CA VAL A 702 10.57 -36.60 8.86
C VAL A 702 11.87 -37.38 8.66
N ARG A 703 12.33 -38.11 9.68
CA ARG A 703 13.54 -38.94 9.61
C ARG A 703 13.38 -40.02 8.53
N LEU A 704 12.30 -40.80 8.59
CA LEU A 704 12.02 -41.88 7.64
C LEU A 704 11.90 -41.36 6.20
N PHE A 705 11.25 -40.21 6.02
CA PHE A 705 11.20 -39.54 4.72
C PHE A 705 12.60 -39.19 4.20
N CYS A 706 13.42 -38.53 5.01
CA CYS A 706 14.78 -38.16 4.61
C CYS A 706 15.63 -39.40 4.29
N GLU A 707 15.55 -40.46 5.09
CA GLU A 707 16.29 -41.70 4.88
C GLU A 707 15.88 -42.42 3.59
N ASP A 708 14.56 -42.53 3.32
CA ASP A 708 14.04 -43.13 2.08
C ASP A 708 14.50 -42.33 0.85
N MET A 709 14.43 -41.00 0.91
CA MET A 709 14.86 -40.14 -0.21
C MET A 709 16.36 -40.26 -0.48
N VAL A 710 17.20 -40.28 0.56
CA VAL A 710 18.65 -40.49 0.40
C VAL A 710 18.95 -41.87 -0.18
N GLN A 711 18.20 -42.90 0.19
CA GLN A 711 18.36 -44.24 -0.38
C GLN A 711 18.00 -44.26 -1.88
N ARG A 712 16.88 -43.63 -2.26
CA ARG A 712 16.42 -43.54 -3.65
C ARG A 712 17.35 -42.69 -4.54
N LEU A 713 17.90 -41.60 -4.01
CA LEU A 713 18.83 -40.73 -4.74
C LEU A 713 20.19 -41.38 -5.00
N ARG A 714 20.59 -42.36 -4.18
CA ARG A 714 21.94 -42.94 -4.19
C ARG A 714 22.41 -43.41 -5.57
N PRO A 715 21.66 -44.22 -6.35
CA PRO A 715 22.15 -44.71 -7.63
C PRO A 715 22.41 -43.58 -8.64
N LEU A 716 21.50 -42.59 -8.69
CA LEU A 716 21.63 -41.43 -9.56
C LEU A 716 22.80 -40.54 -9.14
N ARG A 717 22.88 -40.20 -7.85
CA ARG A 717 23.99 -39.42 -7.26
C ARG A 717 25.34 -40.06 -7.54
N ASP A 718 25.48 -41.37 -7.32
CA ASP A 718 26.77 -42.06 -7.49
C ASP A 718 27.22 -42.07 -8.96
N ALA A 719 26.29 -42.22 -9.90
CA ALA A 719 26.57 -42.12 -11.33
C ALA A 719 27.01 -40.70 -11.74
N GLU A 720 26.31 -39.67 -11.26
CA GLU A 720 26.66 -38.26 -11.50
C GLU A 720 28.01 -37.88 -10.89
N LEU A 721 28.30 -38.32 -9.66
CA LEU A 721 29.59 -38.08 -9.02
C LEU A 721 30.74 -38.76 -9.77
N LEU A 722 30.50 -39.94 -10.36
CA LEU A 722 31.47 -40.59 -11.23
C LEU A 722 31.73 -39.76 -12.49
N GLN A 723 30.68 -39.23 -13.14
CA GLN A 723 30.79 -38.35 -14.30
C GLN A 723 31.59 -37.08 -13.97
N LEU A 724 31.23 -36.39 -12.88
CA LEU A 724 31.95 -35.19 -12.42
C LEU A 724 33.41 -35.50 -12.04
N SER A 725 33.66 -36.68 -11.46
CA SER A 725 35.02 -37.12 -11.10
C SER A 725 35.87 -37.39 -12.34
N SER A 726 35.30 -38.02 -13.37
CA SER A 726 35.95 -38.24 -14.66
C SER A 726 36.28 -36.91 -15.33
N ARG A 727 35.34 -35.96 -15.35
CA ARG A 727 35.59 -34.63 -15.94
C ARG A 727 36.70 -33.87 -15.22
N LYS A 728 36.75 -33.97 -13.89
CA LYS A 728 37.88 -33.43 -13.10
C LYS A 728 39.22 -34.02 -13.53
N GLN A 729 39.32 -35.34 -13.69
CA GLN A 729 40.55 -36.01 -14.11
C GLN A 729 40.98 -35.56 -15.51
N GLU A 730 40.04 -35.38 -16.44
CA GLU A 730 40.31 -34.86 -17.78
C GLU A 730 40.85 -33.43 -17.74
N CYS A 731 40.20 -32.50 -17.01
CA CYS A 731 40.69 -31.13 -16.85
C CYS A 731 42.09 -31.07 -16.24
N GLU A 732 42.37 -31.91 -15.24
CA GLU A 732 43.70 -32.01 -14.62
C GLU A 732 44.74 -32.57 -15.59
N ALA A 733 44.38 -33.57 -16.41
CA ALA A 733 45.24 -34.12 -17.45
C ALA A 733 45.52 -33.10 -18.58
N GLU A 734 44.50 -32.36 -19.03
CA GLU A 734 44.63 -31.26 -19.99
C GLU A 734 45.60 -30.19 -19.45
N THR A 735 45.44 -29.78 -18.19
CA THR A 735 46.30 -28.80 -17.54
C THR A 735 47.74 -29.32 -17.39
N ALA A 736 47.91 -30.58 -16.98
CA ALA A 736 49.22 -31.21 -16.86
C ALA A 736 49.91 -31.40 -18.23
N SER A 737 49.14 -31.64 -19.30
CA SER A 737 49.67 -31.73 -20.68
C SER A 737 50.09 -30.36 -21.23
N ARG A 738 49.37 -29.28 -20.87
CA ARG A 738 49.76 -27.89 -21.18
C ARG A 738 50.99 -27.47 -20.40
N LYS A 739 51.09 -27.83 -19.11
CA LYS A 739 52.28 -27.58 -18.28
C LYS A 739 53.50 -28.38 -18.73
N ARG A 740 53.36 -29.65 -19.13
CA ARG A 740 54.47 -30.49 -19.65
C ARG A 740 55.11 -29.99 -20.97
N LYS A 741 54.56 -28.98 -21.63
CA LYS A 741 55.21 -28.29 -22.76
C LYS A 741 56.12 -27.12 -22.34
N LEU A 742 56.17 -26.79 -21.04
CA LEU A 742 57.14 -25.89 -20.41
C LEU A 742 57.89 -26.72 -19.33
N ASP A 743 59.22 -26.63 -19.30
CA ASP A 743 60.11 -27.61 -18.64
C ASP A 743 59.85 -27.93 -17.14
N ASP A 744 60.17 -29.20 -16.81
CA ASP A 744 60.52 -29.87 -15.53
C ASP A 744 59.73 -29.60 -14.24
N GLU A 745 58.77 -30.50 -13.94
CA GLU A 745 58.74 -31.45 -12.80
C GLU A 745 57.37 -32.18 -12.79
N PRO A 746 57.31 -33.47 -12.41
CA PRO A 746 56.03 -34.18 -12.32
C PRO A 746 55.24 -33.67 -11.11
N PRO A 747 54.00 -33.16 -11.27
CA PRO A 747 53.20 -32.75 -10.12
C PRO A 747 52.88 -33.96 -9.23
N GLU A 748 52.93 -33.75 -7.91
CA GLU A 748 52.47 -34.70 -6.90
C GLU A 748 51.08 -35.25 -7.28
N SER A 749 50.91 -36.57 -7.10
CA SER A 749 49.74 -37.37 -7.47
C SER A 749 48.39 -36.62 -7.37
N PRO A 750 47.53 -36.64 -8.42
CA PRO A 750 46.19 -36.10 -8.32
C PRO A 750 45.45 -36.85 -7.21
N ALA A 751 45.06 -36.13 -6.15
CA ALA A 751 44.31 -36.69 -5.05
C ALA A 751 42.96 -37.20 -5.59
N ARG A 752 42.82 -38.52 -5.69
CA ARG A 752 41.62 -39.22 -6.16
C ARG A 752 40.40 -38.78 -5.33
N GLY A 753 39.48 -38.03 -5.93
CA GLY A 753 38.16 -37.71 -5.37
C GLY A 753 37.66 -36.28 -5.64
N LEU A 754 36.34 -36.11 -5.63
CA LEU A 754 35.67 -34.80 -5.59
C LEU A 754 35.59 -34.29 -4.15
N ASN A 755 35.86 -32.99 -3.97
CA ASN A 755 35.67 -32.31 -2.69
C ASN A 755 34.46 -31.38 -2.77
N ALA A 756 33.95 -30.94 -1.62
CA ALA A 756 32.84 -29.99 -1.56
C ALA A 756 33.09 -28.68 -2.35
N TRP A 757 34.33 -28.18 -2.38
CA TRP A 757 34.72 -26.96 -3.14
C TRP A 757 34.92 -27.18 -4.65
N ASP A 758 34.86 -28.42 -5.13
CA ASP A 758 34.94 -28.73 -6.56
C ASP A 758 33.55 -28.75 -7.22
N ILE A 759 32.49 -28.96 -6.45
CA ILE A 759 31.17 -29.31 -7.01
C ILE A 759 30.52 -28.19 -7.79
N SER A 760 30.45 -26.96 -7.25
CA SER A 760 29.86 -25.83 -7.99
C SER A 760 30.55 -25.57 -9.32
N TYR A 761 31.86 -25.79 -9.40
CA TYR A 761 32.65 -25.61 -10.62
C TYR A 761 32.33 -26.68 -11.66
N TYR A 762 32.37 -27.95 -11.28
CA TYR A 762 32.14 -29.04 -12.24
C TYR A 762 30.66 -29.16 -12.64
N LEU A 763 29.72 -28.82 -11.77
CA LEU A 763 28.31 -28.70 -12.16
C LEU A 763 28.12 -27.63 -13.25
N ASP A 764 28.66 -26.42 -13.04
CA ASP A 764 28.57 -25.34 -14.04
C ASP A 764 29.30 -25.70 -15.35
N LEU A 765 30.47 -26.34 -15.26
CA LEU A 765 31.22 -26.77 -16.44
C LEU A 765 30.46 -27.80 -17.26
N VAL A 766 30.01 -28.89 -16.63
CA VAL A 766 29.30 -29.98 -17.32
C VAL A 766 27.95 -29.50 -17.83
N GLN A 767 27.25 -28.62 -17.10
CA GLN A 767 25.99 -28.03 -17.58
C GLN A 767 26.20 -27.29 -18.90
N ARG A 768 27.28 -26.49 -19.02
CA ARG A 768 27.62 -25.76 -20.25
C ARG A 768 28.05 -26.68 -21.38
N GLU A 769 28.78 -27.74 -21.06
CA GLU A 769 29.27 -28.73 -22.03
C GLU A 769 28.17 -29.66 -22.56
N GLU A 770 27.14 -29.97 -21.77
CA GLU A 770 26.11 -30.95 -22.16
C GLU A 770 24.80 -30.30 -22.58
N LEU A 771 24.32 -29.28 -21.85
CA LEU A 771 23.03 -28.66 -22.15
C LEU A 771 23.14 -27.64 -23.27
N HIS A 772 24.31 -27.02 -23.47
CA HIS A 772 24.55 -25.98 -24.48
C HIS A 772 23.49 -24.86 -24.49
N LEU A 773 22.95 -24.52 -23.31
CA LEU A 773 21.92 -23.50 -23.15
C LEU A 773 22.57 -22.12 -23.02
N ASP A 774 22.25 -21.21 -23.94
CA ASP A 774 22.76 -19.84 -23.93
C ASP A 774 21.77 -18.93 -23.17
N ASP A 775 22.02 -18.74 -21.86
CA ASP A 775 21.19 -17.89 -21.00
C ASP A 775 21.03 -16.46 -21.54
N ALA A 776 22.04 -15.93 -22.25
CA ALA A 776 21.99 -14.59 -22.81
C ALA A 776 21.01 -14.47 -23.98
N LYS A 777 20.81 -15.55 -24.74
CA LYS A 777 19.78 -15.65 -25.78
C LYS A 777 18.42 -16.00 -25.22
N VAL A 778 18.35 -16.95 -24.28
CA VAL A 778 17.08 -17.39 -23.68
C VAL A 778 16.34 -16.23 -23.01
N LYS A 779 17.06 -15.34 -22.30
CA LYS A 779 16.43 -14.16 -21.66
C LYS A 779 15.77 -13.19 -22.65
N GLU A 780 16.16 -13.18 -23.93
CA GLU A 780 15.58 -12.33 -24.97
C GLU A 780 14.10 -12.66 -25.22
N PHE A 781 13.65 -13.85 -24.78
CA PHE A 781 12.27 -14.31 -24.89
C PHE A 781 11.40 -14.00 -23.67
N PHE A 782 11.93 -13.33 -22.65
CA PHE A 782 11.18 -13.01 -21.44
C PHE A 782 11.21 -11.50 -21.12
N PRO A 783 10.65 -10.64 -21.99
CA PRO A 783 10.44 -9.24 -21.64
C PRO A 783 9.48 -9.14 -20.45
N LEU A 784 9.89 -8.46 -19.37
CA LEU A 784 9.25 -8.49 -18.05
C LEU A 784 7.73 -8.26 -18.09
N GLU A 785 7.30 -7.12 -18.63
CA GLU A 785 5.87 -6.74 -18.64
C GLU A 785 5.02 -7.76 -19.43
N GLY A 786 5.49 -8.14 -20.62
CA GLY A 786 4.80 -9.12 -21.46
C GLY A 786 4.81 -10.53 -20.86
N THR A 787 5.86 -10.87 -20.10
CA THR A 787 5.96 -12.15 -19.39
C THR A 787 4.95 -12.19 -18.25
N ILE A 788 4.91 -11.17 -17.37
CA ILE A 788 3.91 -11.06 -16.30
C ILE A 788 2.48 -11.19 -16.86
N GLN A 789 2.17 -10.44 -17.92
CA GLN A 789 0.84 -10.49 -18.52
C GLN A 789 0.45 -11.91 -18.94
N ARG A 790 1.34 -12.62 -19.65
CA ARG A 790 1.08 -13.99 -20.13
C ARG A 790 0.97 -15.00 -18.99
N ILE A 791 1.74 -14.83 -17.92
CA ILE A 791 1.61 -15.65 -16.72
C ILE A 791 0.23 -15.45 -16.07
N LEU A 792 -0.21 -14.19 -15.94
CA LEU A 792 -1.55 -13.89 -15.42
C LEU A 792 -2.67 -14.42 -16.33
N GLU A 793 -2.48 -14.44 -17.65
CA GLU A 793 -3.40 -15.08 -18.60
C GLU A 793 -3.46 -16.60 -18.42
N VAL A 794 -2.32 -17.26 -18.16
CA VAL A 794 -2.28 -18.70 -17.80
C VAL A 794 -3.08 -18.94 -16.52
N TYR A 795 -2.84 -18.15 -15.47
CA TYR A 795 -3.61 -18.26 -14.22
C TYR A 795 -5.09 -17.94 -14.39
N SER A 796 -5.45 -16.97 -15.25
CA SER A 796 -6.83 -16.61 -15.56
C SER A 796 -7.59 -17.81 -16.12
N GLN A 797 -6.99 -18.50 -17.09
CA GLN A 797 -7.57 -19.68 -17.70
C GLN A 797 -7.61 -20.87 -16.73
N LEU A 798 -6.51 -21.10 -16.01
CA LEU A 798 -6.39 -22.25 -15.12
C LEU A 798 -7.37 -22.15 -13.95
N LEU A 799 -7.42 -21.00 -13.27
CA LEU A 799 -8.15 -20.83 -12.00
C LEU A 799 -9.51 -20.16 -12.16
N GLY A 800 -9.92 -19.84 -13.40
CA GLY A 800 -11.17 -19.13 -13.66
C GLY A 800 -11.18 -17.73 -13.06
N LEU A 801 -10.07 -17.00 -13.16
CA LEU A 801 -9.90 -15.64 -12.64
C LEU A 801 -9.78 -14.61 -13.77
N LYS A 802 -9.99 -13.34 -13.44
CA LYS A 802 -9.79 -12.20 -14.33
C LYS A 802 -9.01 -11.11 -13.60
N PHE A 803 -7.86 -10.74 -14.13
CA PHE A 803 -7.01 -9.67 -13.58
C PHE A 803 -7.27 -8.35 -14.31
N GLU A 804 -7.83 -7.38 -13.61
CA GLU A 804 -8.13 -6.06 -14.17
C GLU A 804 -7.24 -5.01 -13.50
N ARG A 805 -6.36 -4.38 -14.27
CA ARG A 805 -5.48 -3.32 -13.74
C ARG A 805 -6.33 -2.17 -13.21
N SER A 806 -6.08 -1.73 -11.98
CA SER A 806 -6.81 -0.64 -11.34
C SER A 806 -5.89 0.52 -11.00
N ALA A 807 -6.25 1.71 -11.46
CA ALA A 807 -5.60 2.97 -11.09
C ALA A 807 -6.27 3.64 -9.87
N GLU A 808 -7.35 3.04 -9.35
CA GLU A 808 -8.11 3.57 -8.21
C GLU A 808 -7.58 3.05 -6.88
N LEU A 809 -6.96 1.86 -6.88
CA LEU A 809 -6.36 1.27 -5.68
C LEU A 809 -5.15 2.10 -5.21
N PRO A 810 -5.04 2.37 -3.91
CA PRO A 810 -3.90 3.11 -3.37
C PRO A 810 -2.62 2.29 -3.49
N VAL A 811 -1.53 2.96 -3.87
CA VAL A 811 -0.19 2.38 -3.98
C VAL A 811 0.80 3.24 -3.19
N TRP A 812 1.85 2.62 -2.64
CA TRP A 812 2.90 3.30 -1.88
C TRP A 812 4.05 3.86 -2.75
N HIS A 813 4.11 3.46 -4.02
CA HIS A 813 5.12 3.91 -4.98
C HIS A 813 4.51 3.94 -6.39
N GLU A 814 4.96 4.88 -7.23
CA GLU A 814 4.38 5.11 -8.58
C GLU A 814 4.57 3.94 -9.55
N GLU A 815 5.61 3.13 -9.33
CA GLU A 815 5.94 1.95 -10.13
C GLU A 815 5.19 0.69 -9.70
N VAL A 816 4.38 0.77 -8.64
CA VAL A 816 3.57 -0.37 -8.18
C VAL A 816 2.33 -0.46 -9.06
N VAL A 817 2.08 -1.65 -9.60
CA VAL A 817 0.89 -1.94 -10.39
C VAL A 817 -0.09 -2.73 -9.54
N ALA A 818 -1.35 -2.30 -9.50
CA ALA A 818 -2.42 -2.96 -8.76
C ALA A 818 -3.47 -3.56 -9.71
N PHE A 819 -4.03 -4.70 -9.33
CA PHE A 819 -5.07 -5.42 -10.04
C PHE A 819 -6.24 -5.73 -9.10
N GLU A 820 -7.47 -5.50 -9.59
CA GLU A 820 -8.65 -6.18 -9.06
C GLU A 820 -8.72 -7.57 -9.69
N VAL A 821 -8.87 -8.59 -8.84
CA VAL A 821 -8.99 -9.98 -9.28
C VAL A 821 -10.44 -10.41 -9.10
N LYS A 822 -11.09 -10.78 -10.20
CA LYS A 822 -12.50 -11.17 -10.21
C LYS A 822 -12.65 -12.61 -10.64
N ASP A 823 -13.67 -13.27 -10.12
CA ASP A 823 -14.09 -14.57 -10.59
C ASP A 823 -14.66 -14.45 -12.00
N SER A 824 -14.15 -15.26 -12.93
CA SER A 824 -14.46 -15.14 -14.36
C SER A 824 -15.92 -15.47 -14.70
N GLN A 825 -16.57 -16.34 -13.92
CA GLN A 825 -17.95 -16.78 -14.17
C GLN A 825 -18.96 -15.84 -13.50
N SER A 826 -18.75 -15.53 -12.22
CA SER A 826 -19.70 -14.73 -11.42
C SER A 826 -19.45 -13.22 -11.49
N GLY A 827 -18.25 -12.79 -11.91
CA GLY A 827 -17.82 -11.39 -11.85
C GLY A 827 -17.55 -10.87 -10.42
N ARG A 828 -17.67 -11.73 -9.41
CA ARG A 828 -17.44 -11.39 -7.99
C ARG A 828 -15.98 -10.99 -7.76
N LEU A 829 -15.74 -9.96 -6.96
CA LEU A 829 -14.39 -9.61 -6.50
C LEU A 829 -13.84 -10.75 -5.62
N VAL A 830 -12.71 -11.31 -6.04
CA VAL A 830 -11.96 -12.35 -5.33
C VAL A 830 -10.88 -11.73 -4.44
N GLY A 831 -10.17 -10.71 -4.92
CA GLY A 831 -9.13 -10.05 -4.14
C GLY A 831 -8.35 -9.00 -4.91
N HIS A 832 -7.22 -8.57 -4.35
CA HIS A 832 -6.34 -7.56 -4.94
C HIS A 832 -4.89 -8.05 -5.03
N LEU A 833 -4.28 -7.91 -6.20
CA LEU A 833 -2.88 -8.24 -6.44
C LEU A 833 -2.07 -6.97 -6.72
N TYR A 834 -0.95 -6.80 -6.04
CA TYR A 834 0.01 -5.72 -6.27
C TYR A 834 1.34 -6.29 -6.76
N LEU A 835 1.96 -5.60 -7.71
CA LEU A 835 3.27 -5.95 -8.26
C LEU A 835 4.24 -4.79 -8.02
N ASP A 836 5.28 -5.03 -7.21
CA ASP A 836 6.34 -4.07 -6.90
C ASP A 836 7.68 -4.64 -7.40
N GLN A 837 8.02 -4.36 -8.66
CA GLN A 837 8.97 -5.20 -9.43
C GLN A 837 10.42 -4.71 -9.48
N PHE A 838 10.66 -3.42 -9.25
CA PHE A 838 11.97 -2.80 -9.50
C PHE A 838 12.74 -2.49 -8.21
N PRO A 839 14.08 -2.56 -8.23
CA PRO A 839 14.90 -2.18 -7.10
C PRO A 839 14.87 -0.66 -6.87
N ARG A 840 14.95 -0.28 -5.59
CA ARG A 840 15.13 1.11 -5.11
C ARG A 840 15.68 1.10 -3.69
N ASP A 841 16.27 2.22 -3.29
CA ASP A 841 16.87 2.37 -1.96
C ASP A 841 15.86 2.09 -0.84
N GLY A 842 16.27 1.27 0.12
CA GLY A 842 15.46 0.90 1.28
C GLY A 842 14.39 -0.16 1.04
N LYS A 843 14.14 -0.57 -0.22
CA LYS A 843 13.25 -1.68 -0.53
C LYS A 843 13.91 -3.02 -0.19
N PHE A 844 13.10 -3.96 0.28
CA PHE A 844 13.48 -5.34 0.48
C PHE A 844 14.06 -5.97 -0.79
N SER A 845 15.24 -6.58 -0.67
CA SER A 845 16.09 -6.97 -1.81
C SER A 845 15.85 -8.37 -2.37
N HIS A 846 15.04 -9.20 -1.71
CA HIS A 846 14.68 -10.54 -2.22
C HIS A 846 13.28 -10.54 -2.83
N GLN A 847 12.90 -11.65 -3.45
CA GLN A 847 11.56 -11.86 -3.98
C GLN A 847 10.67 -12.49 -2.90
N MET A 848 9.43 -12.05 -2.78
CA MET A 848 8.41 -12.68 -1.91
C MET A 848 6.99 -12.25 -2.27
N ILE A 849 6.00 -13.07 -1.89
CA ILE A 849 4.63 -12.62 -1.67
C ILE A 849 4.43 -12.20 -0.21
N LEU A 850 3.97 -10.97 -0.03
CA LEU A 850 3.51 -10.48 1.26
C LEU A 850 1.98 -10.32 1.23
N PRO A 851 1.24 -10.93 2.18
CA PRO A 851 -0.18 -10.67 2.26
C PRO A 851 -0.42 -9.27 2.83
N LEU A 852 -1.39 -8.57 2.25
CA LEU A 852 -1.83 -7.22 2.61
C LEU A 852 -3.19 -7.20 3.32
N ALA A 853 -4.03 -8.19 3.07
CA ALA A 853 -5.29 -8.39 3.79
C ALA A 853 -5.60 -9.90 3.86
N PRO A 854 -6.01 -10.42 5.02
CA PRO A 854 -6.48 -11.80 5.13
C PRO A 854 -7.91 -11.94 4.57
N ALA A 855 -8.27 -13.14 4.15
CA ALA A 855 -9.66 -13.52 3.91
C ALA A 855 -10.32 -13.85 5.25
N PHE A 856 -11.43 -13.18 5.60
CA PHE A 856 -12.25 -13.52 6.77
C PHE A 856 -13.60 -12.80 6.72
N THR A 857 -14.54 -13.22 7.55
CA THR A 857 -15.83 -12.53 7.71
C THR A 857 -15.91 -11.89 9.08
N SER A 858 -16.08 -10.57 9.13
CA SER A 858 -16.16 -9.85 10.40
C SER A 858 -17.57 -9.87 10.97
N THR A 859 -17.68 -10.19 12.26
CA THR A 859 -18.96 -10.14 12.99
C THR A 859 -19.25 -8.77 13.56
N SER A 860 -18.27 -7.86 13.63
CA SER A 860 -18.45 -6.49 14.09
C SER A 860 -18.34 -5.42 12.99
N GLY A 861 -18.23 -5.87 11.72
CA GLY A 861 -18.11 -5.01 10.55
C GLY A 861 -16.68 -4.55 10.26
N ILE A 862 -16.44 -4.09 9.03
CA ILE A 862 -15.13 -3.61 8.55
C ILE A 862 -15.26 -2.19 8.04
N GLY A 863 -14.46 -1.25 8.57
CA GLY A 863 -14.37 0.12 8.04
C GLY A 863 -15.69 0.89 8.05
N GLY A 864 -16.58 0.61 9.02
CA GLY A 864 -17.90 1.25 9.14
C GLY A 864 -19.03 0.61 8.32
N ARG A 865 -18.78 -0.53 7.66
CA ARG A 865 -19.82 -1.35 7.03
C ARG A 865 -20.49 -2.28 8.03
N ASP A 866 -21.67 -2.79 7.66
CA ASP A 866 -22.52 -3.67 8.47
C ASP A 866 -21.82 -4.97 8.93
N GLU A 867 -22.40 -5.62 9.94
CA GLU A 867 -21.96 -6.94 10.43
C GLU A 867 -22.08 -8.01 9.32
N GLY A 868 -21.16 -8.97 9.30
CA GLY A 868 -21.16 -10.07 8.32
C GLY A 868 -20.44 -9.76 7.01
N VAL A 869 -19.72 -8.64 6.91
CA VAL A 869 -18.92 -8.31 5.71
C VAL A 869 -17.66 -9.17 5.64
N THR A 870 -17.45 -9.77 4.46
CA THR A 870 -16.23 -10.51 4.13
C THR A 870 -15.13 -9.57 3.65
N CYS A 871 -13.96 -9.63 4.29
CA CYS A 871 -12.72 -9.07 3.79
C CYS A 871 -12.21 -9.95 2.64
N VAL A 872 -12.05 -9.39 1.45
CA VAL A 872 -11.37 -10.07 0.36
C VAL A 872 -9.86 -10.03 0.58
N PRO A 873 -9.12 -11.10 0.26
CA PRO A 873 -7.67 -11.13 0.40
C PRO A 873 -6.99 -10.12 -0.53
N ALA A 874 -5.84 -9.63 -0.08
CA ALA A 874 -4.95 -8.82 -0.90
C ALA A 874 -3.51 -9.26 -0.65
N CYS A 875 -2.65 -9.18 -1.67
CA CYS A 875 -1.23 -9.50 -1.54
C CYS A 875 -0.37 -8.68 -2.51
N VAL A 876 0.93 -8.61 -2.22
CA VAL A 876 1.93 -7.99 -3.09
C VAL A 876 3.04 -8.96 -3.42
N ASN A 877 3.41 -9.03 -4.70
CA ASN A 877 4.71 -9.55 -5.12
C ASN A 877 5.76 -8.44 -5.09
N ILE A 878 6.74 -8.59 -4.20
CA ILE A 878 7.91 -7.72 -4.11
C ILE A 878 9.04 -8.43 -4.87
N SER A 879 9.58 -7.77 -5.90
CA SER A 879 10.69 -8.26 -6.72
C SER A 879 11.72 -7.17 -7.00
N ASN A 880 12.88 -7.53 -7.56
CA ASN A 880 14.00 -6.61 -7.80
C ASN A 880 14.63 -6.81 -9.19
N PHE A 881 13.79 -6.86 -10.22
CA PHE A 881 14.23 -7.07 -11.60
C PHE A 881 14.97 -5.86 -12.16
N ALA A 882 15.95 -6.11 -13.03
CA ALA A 882 16.68 -5.07 -13.71
C ALA A 882 15.74 -4.16 -14.54
N ARG A 883 16.05 -2.87 -14.57
CA ARG A 883 15.29 -1.88 -15.36
C ARG A 883 15.65 -1.99 -16.84
N SER A 884 14.79 -1.45 -17.70
CA SER A 884 15.11 -1.26 -19.13
C SER A 884 16.34 -0.39 -19.31
N GLU A 885 17.26 -0.77 -20.20
CA GLU A 885 18.49 -0.04 -20.48
C GLU A 885 18.70 0.10 -22.00
N GLY A 886 19.19 1.25 -22.46
CA GLY A 886 19.59 1.45 -23.86
C GLY A 886 18.47 1.24 -24.90
N GLY A 887 17.21 1.47 -24.53
CA GLY A 887 16.05 1.25 -25.40
C GLY A 887 15.59 -0.21 -25.51
N ARG A 888 16.21 -1.14 -24.76
CA ARG A 888 15.75 -2.53 -24.62
C ARG A 888 14.83 -2.67 -23.40
N PRO A 889 13.76 -3.48 -23.48
CA PRO A 889 12.91 -3.74 -22.32
C PRO A 889 13.69 -4.47 -21.22
N ALA A 890 13.19 -4.43 -19.99
CA ALA A 890 13.67 -5.29 -18.92
C ALA A 890 13.47 -6.77 -19.33
N LEU A 891 14.54 -7.57 -19.25
CA LEU A 891 14.53 -8.99 -19.64
C LEU A 891 14.76 -9.86 -18.41
N LEU A 892 13.93 -10.90 -18.26
CA LEU A 892 14.05 -11.90 -17.21
C LEU A 892 14.95 -13.04 -17.67
N ARG A 893 15.83 -13.52 -16.79
CA ARG A 893 16.48 -14.82 -16.93
C ARG A 893 15.44 -15.93 -16.78
N LEU A 894 15.75 -17.12 -17.30
CA LEU A 894 14.90 -18.29 -17.12
C LEU A 894 14.63 -18.59 -15.63
N SER A 895 15.65 -18.48 -14.78
CA SER A 895 15.50 -18.65 -13.34
C SER A 895 14.57 -17.61 -12.72
N GLU A 896 14.70 -16.34 -13.11
CA GLU A 896 13.84 -15.25 -12.64
C GLU A 896 12.38 -15.42 -13.10
N MET A 897 12.16 -15.95 -14.31
CA MET A 897 10.85 -16.30 -14.81
C MET A 897 10.20 -17.43 -13.98
N LYS A 898 10.97 -18.48 -13.64
CA LYS A 898 10.49 -19.56 -12.75
C LYS A 898 10.16 -19.06 -11.36
N THR A 899 11.03 -18.24 -10.76
CA THR A 899 10.77 -17.61 -9.45
C THR A 899 9.51 -16.74 -9.51
N LEU A 900 9.30 -15.97 -10.59
CA LEU A 900 8.06 -15.19 -10.75
C LEU A 900 6.81 -16.09 -10.80
N PHE A 901 6.88 -17.24 -11.48
CA PHE A 901 5.79 -18.23 -11.47
C PHE A 901 5.50 -18.77 -10.07
N HIS A 902 6.57 -19.13 -9.35
CA HIS A 902 6.52 -19.62 -7.97
C HIS A 902 5.83 -18.61 -7.05
N GLU A 903 6.29 -17.36 -7.05
CA GLU A 903 5.73 -16.29 -6.24
C GLU A 903 4.27 -16.01 -6.62
N LEU A 904 3.95 -15.94 -7.91
CA LEU A 904 2.55 -15.78 -8.32
C LEU A 904 1.69 -16.99 -7.90
N GLY A 905 2.28 -18.18 -7.73
CA GLY A 905 1.59 -19.34 -7.14
C GLY A 905 1.20 -19.10 -5.68
N HIS A 906 2.06 -18.51 -4.86
CA HIS A 906 1.69 -18.04 -3.52
C HIS A 906 0.60 -16.97 -3.58
N ALA A 907 0.68 -16.03 -4.53
CA ALA A 907 -0.36 -15.02 -4.71
C ALA A 907 -1.71 -15.68 -5.04
N MET A 908 -1.74 -16.73 -5.87
CA MET A 908 -2.96 -17.47 -6.17
C MET A 908 -3.52 -18.21 -4.95
N HIS A 909 -2.65 -18.80 -4.12
CA HIS A 909 -3.07 -19.42 -2.86
C HIS A 909 -3.71 -18.38 -1.92
N CYS A 910 -3.10 -17.20 -1.80
CA CYS A 910 -3.65 -16.09 -1.02
C CYS A 910 -5.00 -15.61 -1.57
N LEU A 911 -5.08 -15.30 -2.87
CA LEU A 911 -6.27 -14.74 -3.51
C LEU A 911 -7.44 -15.72 -3.51
N CYS A 912 -7.18 -17.01 -3.70
CA CYS A 912 -8.23 -18.02 -3.76
C CYS A 912 -8.74 -18.45 -2.38
N THR A 913 -8.08 -18.05 -1.28
CA THR A 913 -8.46 -18.50 0.08
C THR A 913 -9.92 -18.13 0.40
N GLU A 914 -10.72 -19.13 0.80
CA GLU A 914 -12.12 -19.00 1.19
C GLU A 914 -12.30 -19.47 2.63
N THR A 915 -12.33 -18.53 3.56
CA THR A 915 -12.53 -18.81 4.99
C THR A 915 -13.27 -17.68 5.70
N ARG A 916 -13.98 -18.04 6.77
CA ARG A 916 -14.62 -17.11 7.70
C ARG A 916 -13.64 -16.55 8.74
N PHE A 917 -12.48 -17.19 8.96
CA PHE A 917 -11.60 -16.87 10.07
C PHE A 917 -10.18 -16.53 9.60
N SER A 918 -9.68 -15.35 9.99
CA SER A 918 -8.39 -14.81 9.52
C SER A 918 -7.19 -15.71 9.85
N ILE A 919 -7.22 -16.41 10.98
CA ILE A 919 -6.18 -17.37 11.38
C ILE A 919 -6.11 -18.60 10.46
N LEU A 920 -7.18 -18.89 9.71
CA LEU A 920 -7.21 -19.95 8.71
C LEU A 920 -6.94 -19.42 7.28
N SER A 921 -6.79 -18.10 7.14
CA SER A 921 -6.40 -17.46 5.89
C SER A 921 -4.92 -17.71 5.58
N TRP A 922 -4.56 -17.63 4.31
CA TRP A 922 -3.16 -17.65 3.90
C TRP A 922 -2.38 -16.51 4.56
N ALA A 923 -1.23 -16.86 5.13
CA ALA A 923 -0.30 -15.91 5.71
C ALA A 923 1.13 -16.45 5.61
N TRP A 924 2.08 -15.55 5.42
CA TRP A 924 3.50 -15.89 5.44
C TRP A 924 4.03 -15.88 6.88
N PRO A 925 4.90 -16.82 7.32
CA PRO A 925 5.43 -16.84 8.69
C PRO A 925 6.17 -15.57 9.12
N MET A 926 6.64 -14.75 8.17
CA MET A 926 7.34 -13.49 8.46
C MET A 926 6.42 -12.29 8.72
N VAL A 927 5.11 -12.37 8.43
CA VAL A 927 4.17 -11.33 8.86
C VAL A 927 3.77 -11.60 10.32
N PRO A 928 3.54 -10.56 11.14
CA PRO A 928 3.10 -10.74 12.52
C PRO A 928 1.61 -11.13 12.56
N TRP A 929 1.18 -12.12 11.78
CA TRP A 929 -0.19 -12.62 11.76
C TRP A 929 -0.23 -14.02 12.36
N PRO A 930 -1.25 -14.37 13.15
CA PRO A 930 -1.31 -15.69 13.77
C PRO A 930 -1.68 -16.81 12.79
N GLY A 931 -2.08 -16.50 11.55
CA GLY A 931 -2.64 -17.47 10.60
C GLY A 931 -1.65 -18.17 9.67
N GLY A 932 -2.19 -18.92 8.72
CA GLY A 932 -1.45 -19.63 7.66
C GLY A 932 -1.58 -21.16 7.72
N VAL A 933 -1.16 -21.82 6.64
CA VAL A 933 -1.05 -23.30 6.54
C VAL A 933 0.17 -23.82 7.29
N GLU A 934 0.29 -25.15 7.41
CA GLU A 934 1.51 -25.78 7.92
C GLU A 934 2.74 -25.36 7.07
N GLN A 935 3.87 -25.05 7.72
CA GLN A 935 5.05 -24.48 7.05
C GLN A 935 5.64 -25.42 5.99
N ASP A 936 5.59 -26.73 6.22
CA ASP A 936 5.99 -27.80 5.29
C ASP A 936 4.91 -28.13 4.25
N PHE A 937 3.80 -27.38 4.22
CA PHE A 937 2.81 -27.38 3.14
C PHE A 937 2.77 -26.05 2.38
N LEU A 938 3.24 -24.96 2.98
CA LEU A 938 3.21 -23.60 2.42
C LEU A 938 3.72 -23.51 0.98
N GLU A 939 4.79 -24.25 0.69
CA GLU A 939 5.49 -24.28 -0.60
C GLU A 939 4.87 -25.28 -1.60
N VAL A 940 4.01 -26.20 -1.15
CA VAL A 940 3.44 -27.24 -2.03
C VAL A 940 2.69 -26.62 -3.21
N PRO A 941 1.77 -25.64 -3.03
CA PRO A 941 1.03 -25.09 -4.16
C PRO A 941 1.87 -24.23 -5.10
N SER A 942 2.80 -23.42 -4.58
CA SER A 942 3.69 -22.58 -5.41
C SER A 942 4.63 -23.44 -6.25
N MET A 943 5.26 -24.46 -5.65
CA MET A 943 6.15 -25.38 -6.36
C MET A 943 5.39 -26.26 -7.36
N ALA A 944 4.14 -26.65 -7.08
CA ALA A 944 3.34 -27.42 -8.03
C ALA A 944 3.06 -26.60 -9.30
N LEU A 945 2.75 -25.31 -9.13
CA LEU A 945 2.51 -24.37 -10.23
C LEU A 945 3.81 -24.02 -10.97
N GLU A 946 4.92 -23.88 -10.25
CA GLU A 946 6.26 -23.64 -10.81
C GLU A 946 6.69 -24.75 -11.77
N LYS A 947 6.36 -26.02 -11.50
CA LYS A 947 6.73 -27.14 -12.39
C LYS A 947 6.16 -27.01 -13.80
N PHE A 948 5.04 -26.31 -13.99
CA PHE A 948 4.52 -26.02 -15.33
C PHE A 948 5.40 -25.03 -16.11
N ALA A 949 6.26 -24.25 -15.45
CA ALA A 949 7.16 -23.30 -16.10
C ALA A 949 8.15 -23.98 -17.07
N GLY A 950 8.41 -25.29 -16.89
CA GLY A 950 9.22 -26.11 -17.79
C GLY A 950 8.43 -26.90 -18.84
N GLU A 951 7.10 -26.86 -18.83
CA GLU A 951 6.28 -27.60 -19.79
C GLU A 951 6.26 -26.91 -21.17
N PRO A 952 6.40 -27.66 -22.29
CA PRO A 952 6.50 -27.07 -23.62
C PRO A 952 5.30 -26.19 -23.97
N GLU A 953 4.09 -26.64 -23.64
CA GLU A 953 2.86 -25.89 -23.87
C GLU A 953 2.90 -24.51 -23.21
N LEU A 954 3.42 -24.42 -21.99
CA LEU A 954 3.50 -23.16 -21.24
C LEU A 954 4.63 -22.28 -21.76
N LEU A 955 5.80 -22.84 -22.05
CA LEU A 955 6.92 -22.10 -22.66
C LEU A 955 6.50 -21.49 -24.01
N HIS A 956 5.76 -22.23 -24.86
CA HIS A 956 5.19 -21.70 -26.10
C HIS A 956 4.15 -20.60 -25.88
N ARG A 957 3.56 -20.44 -24.70
CA ARG A 957 2.62 -19.35 -24.39
C ARG A 957 3.35 -18.12 -23.85
N VAL A 958 4.30 -18.33 -22.96
CA VAL A 958 4.93 -17.25 -22.18
C VAL A 958 6.16 -16.66 -22.89
N ALA A 959 7.00 -17.51 -23.50
CA ALA A 959 8.25 -17.09 -24.11
C ALA A 959 8.03 -16.42 -25.47
N ARG A 960 8.29 -15.11 -25.55
CA ARG A 960 8.16 -14.29 -26.77
C ARG A 960 9.35 -13.36 -26.90
N HIS A 961 9.99 -13.40 -28.05
CA HIS A 961 11.15 -12.55 -28.31
C HIS A 961 10.80 -11.06 -28.19
N PHE A 962 11.71 -10.27 -27.61
CA PHE A 962 11.47 -8.85 -27.33
C PHE A 962 11.35 -7.96 -28.59
N SER A 963 11.72 -8.46 -29.78
CA SER A 963 11.56 -7.76 -31.06
C SER A 963 10.10 -7.50 -31.43
N GLY A 964 9.15 -8.25 -30.88
CA GLY A 964 7.72 -8.11 -31.15
C GLY A 964 7.25 -8.78 -32.45
N ASP A 965 8.10 -9.52 -33.15
CA ASP A 965 7.76 -10.25 -34.39
C ASP A 965 7.01 -11.57 -34.16
N GLY A 966 6.78 -11.95 -32.89
CA GLY A 966 6.08 -13.17 -32.51
C GLY A 966 6.97 -14.42 -32.43
N SER A 967 8.29 -14.29 -32.62
CA SER A 967 9.24 -15.41 -32.51
C SER A 967 9.18 -16.09 -31.14
N GLN A 968 9.24 -17.42 -31.17
CA GLN A 968 9.18 -18.30 -30.01
C GLN A 968 10.51 -19.04 -29.81
N LEU A 969 10.68 -19.64 -28.64
CA LEU A 969 11.77 -20.60 -28.42
C LEU A 969 11.61 -21.79 -29.37
N ASP A 970 12.71 -22.24 -29.95
CA ASP A 970 12.72 -23.45 -30.76
C ASP A 970 12.64 -24.71 -29.89
N ASP A 971 12.18 -25.81 -30.49
CA ASP A 971 11.99 -27.10 -29.81
C ASP A 971 13.27 -27.65 -29.17
N GLN A 972 14.44 -27.36 -29.74
CA GLN A 972 15.72 -27.81 -29.18
C GLN A 972 16.02 -27.05 -27.89
N THR A 973 15.84 -25.73 -27.88
CA THR A 973 15.99 -24.90 -26.68
C THR A 973 15.01 -25.32 -25.58
N ILE A 974 13.75 -25.62 -25.93
CA ILE A 974 12.75 -26.13 -24.96
C ILE A 974 13.21 -27.47 -24.35
N LYS A 975 13.71 -28.40 -25.18
CA LYS A 975 14.25 -29.68 -24.66
C LYS A 975 15.46 -29.48 -23.75
N GLN A 976 16.32 -28.52 -24.04
CA GLN A 976 17.45 -28.17 -23.17
C GLN A 976 16.98 -27.61 -21.82
N ILE A 977 15.93 -26.76 -21.81
CA ILE A 977 15.30 -26.26 -20.59
C ILE A 977 14.69 -27.41 -19.77
N GLN A 978 14.03 -28.37 -20.42
CA GLN A 978 13.49 -29.55 -19.74
C GLN A 978 14.60 -30.45 -19.18
N ALA A 979 15.72 -30.60 -19.89
CA ALA A 979 16.86 -31.35 -19.42
C ALA A 979 17.51 -30.70 -18.18
N LEU A 980 17.50 -29.36 -18.09
CA LEU A 980 18.00 -28.62 -16.94
C LEU A 980 17.28 -28.99 -15.62
N GLU A 981 15.98 -29.30 -15.66
CA GLU A 981 15.20 -29.72 -14.47
C GLU A 981 15.71 -31.04 -13.83
N ARG A 982 16.35 -31.88 -14.65
CA ARG A 982 16.88 -33.18 -14.23
C ARG A 982 18.40 -33.18 -14.10
N PHE A 983 19.04 -32.09 -14.51
CA PHE A 983 20.48 -32.01 -14.59
C PHE A 983 21.10 -32.18 -13.20
N MET A 984 21.88 -33.25 -13.02
CA MET A 984 22.61 -33.53 -11.79
C MET A 984 21.73 -33.54 -10.52
N ALA A 985 20.47 -33.97 -10.66
CA ALA A 985 19.50 -33.94 -9.58
C ALA A 985 19.94 -34.80 -8.39
N GLY A 986 20.58 -35.96 -8.63
CA GLY A 986 21.08 -36.82 -7.56
C GLY A 986 22.03 -36.09 -6.61
N THR A 987 22.98 -35.36 -7.17
CA THR A 987 24.02 -34.61 -6.47
C THR A 987 23.46 -33.35 -5.82
N GLN A 988 22.63 -32.60 -6.53
CA GLN A 988 22.05 -31.36 -6.03
C GLN A 988 21.07 -31.60 -4.87
N GLU A 989 20.14 -32.56 -5.02
CA GLU A 989 19.15 -32.87 -3.99
C GLU A 989 19.78 -33.50 -2.75
N SER A 990 20.81 -34.35 -2.91
CA SER A 990 21.53 -34.94 -1.77
C SER A 990 22.07 -33.90 -0.80
N ARG A 991 22.46 -32.71 -1.30
CA ARG A 991 22.92 -31.62 -0.43
C ARG A 991 21.78 -31.09 0.44
N LEU A 992 20.58 -30.88 -0.11
CA LEU A 992 19.42 -30.41 0.66
C LEU A 992 19.01 -31.43 1.73
N PHE A 993 19.00 -32.73 1.39
CA PHE A 993 18.74 -33.79 2.37
C PHE A 993 19.81 -33.88 3.45
N ALA A 994 21.09 -33.71 3.12
CA ALA A 994 22.16 -33.68 4.11
C ALA A 994 21.94 -32.55 5.15
N MET A 995 21.53 -31.37 4.68
CA MET A 995 21.22 -30.22 5.52
C MET A 995 19.98 -30.46 6.39
N SER A 996 18.94 -31.08 5.81
CA SER A 996 17.69 -31.41 6.51
C SER A 996 17.91 -32.44 7.62
N ILE A 997 18.70 -33.49 7.34
CA ILE A 997 19.07 -34.50 8.32
C ILE A 997 19.94 -33.88 9.43
N PHE A 998 20.89 -33.03 9.07
CA PHE A 998 21.73 -32.35 10.06
C PHE A 998 20.90 -31.47 11.01
N ASP A 999 20.00 -30.64 10.49
CA ASP A 999 19.06 -29.82 11.27
C ASP A 999 18.18 -30.68 12.18
N LEU A 1000 17.61 -31.77 11.64
CA LEU A 1000 16.78 -32.68 12.42
C LEU A 1000 17.56 -33.32 13.57
N LEU A 1001 18.79 -33.79 13.33
CA LEU A 1001 19.63 -34.41 14.35
C LEU A 1001 20.01 -33.43 15.46
N LEU A 1002 20.37 -32.19 15.11
CA LEU A 1002 20.68 -31.14 16.09
C LEU A 1002 19.51 -30.87 17.05
N HIS A 1003 18.28 -30.95 16.57
CA HIS A 1003 17.09 -30.67 17.36
C HIS A 1003 16.41 -31.91 17.96
N SER A 1004 16.88 -33.11 17.61
CA SER A 1004 16.38 -34.39 18.14
C SER A 1004 17.24 -34.92 19.29
N GLN A 1005 18.54 -34.60 19.32
CA GLN A 1005 19.49 -35.10 20.31
C GLN A 1005 19.93 -33.99 21.28
N ALA A 1006 20.21 -34.34 22.54
CA ALA A 1006 20.93 -33.45 23.44
C ALA A 1006 22.45 -33.60 23.21
N PRO A 1007 23.25 -32.52 23.29
CA PRO A 1007 24.70 -32.63 23.20
C PRO A 1007 25.28 -33.43 24.40
N PRO A 1008 26.34 -34.24 24.21
CA PRO A 1008 27.11 -34.43 22.96
C PRO A 1008 26.38 -35.31 21.93
N TYR A 1009 26.61 -35.05 20.64
CA TYR A 1009 25.87 -35.69 19.55
C TYR A 1009 26.43 -37.07 19.18
N SER A 1010 25.56 -37.91 18.60
CA SER A 1010 25.91 -39.21 18.05
C SER A 1010 25.41 -39.37 16.62
N PHE A 1011 26.21 -40.01 15.77
CA PHE A 1011 25.86 -40.32 14.39
C PHE A 1011 26.71 -41.48 13.86
N ASP A 1012 26.07 -42.44 13.19
CA ASP A 1012 26.73 -43.58 12.52
C ASP A 1012 27.72 -44.35 13.43
N GLY A 1013 27.29 -44.60 14.68
CA GLY A 1013 28.07 -45.32 15.69
C GLY A 1013 29.20 -44.53 16.35
N LYS A 1014 29.36 -43.24 16.02
CA LYS A 1014 30.29 -42.32 16.71
C LYS A 1014 29.54 -41.51 17.74
N GLU A 1015 30.14 -41.37 18.92
CA GLU A 1015 29.62 -40.60 20.05
C GLU A 1015 30.55 -39.44 20.37
N GLY A 1016 30.08 -38.45 21.15
CA GLY A 1016 30.93 -37.35 21.60
C GLY A 1016 31.18 -36.27 20.53
N LEU A 1017 30.36 -36.21 19.47
CA LEU A 1017 30.58 -35.33 18.33
C LEU A 1017 30.23 -33.87 18.67
N SER A 1018 31.11 -32.94 18.26
CA SER A 1018 30.79 -31.51 18.20
C SER A 1018 29.88 -31.18 17.01
N ILE A 1019 29.26 -29.99 17.01
CA ILE A 1019 28.39 -29.54 15.91
C ILE A 1019 29.11 -29.56 14.54
N PRO A 1020 30.35 -29.03 14.40
CA PRO A 1020 31.10 -29.11 13.14
C PRO A 1020 31.40 -30.55 12.69
N GLU A 1021 31.72 -31.44 13.62
CA GLU A 1021 31.98 -32.85 13.32
C GLU A 1021 30.71 -33.59 12.88
N LEU A 1022 29.58 -33.33 13.53
CA LEU A 1022 28.28 -33.86 13.14
C LEU A 1022 27.93 -33.42 11.71
N TYR A 1023 28.05 -32.11 11.40
CA TYR A 1023 27.81 -31.59 10.05
C TYR A 1023 28.69 -32.30 9.02
N ARG A 1024 30.00 -32.40 9.29
CA ARG A 1024 30.96 -33.04 8.38
C ARG A 1024 30.56 -34.50 8.09
N LEU A 1025 30.25 -35.27 9.14
CA LEU A 1025 29.90 -36.69 8.99
C LEU A 1025 28.57 -36.89 8.26
N VAL A 1026 27.55 -36.09 8.59
CA VAL A 1026 26.25 -36.15 7.90
C VAL A 1026 26.42 -35.76 6.43
N PHE A 1027 27.12 -34.66 6.16
CA PHE A 1027 27.39 -34.19 4.80
C PHE A 1027 28.14 -35.26 3.99
N GLU A 1028 29.24 -35.81 4.51
CA GLU A 1028 30.03 -36.84 3.81
C GLU A 1028 29.21 -38.11 3.58
N LYS A 1029 28.42 -38.56 4.57
CA LYS A 1029 27.57 -39.76 4.46
C LYS A 1029 26.50 -39.61 3.38
N VAL A 1030 25.80 -38.48 3.39
CA VAL A 1030 24.62 -38.26 2.53
C VAL A 1030 25.02 -37.80 1.14
N THR A 1031 26.10 -37.03 0.98
CA THR A 1031 26.51 -36.51 -0.33
C THR A 1031 27.63 -37.32 -0.99
N SER A 1032 28.35 -38.17 -0.23
CA SER A 1032 29.57 -38.86 -0.69
C SER A 1032 30.70 -37.94 -1.14
N LEU A 1033 30.65 -36.67 -0.74
CA LEU A 1033 31.66 -35.66 -1.01
C LEU A 1033 32.51 -35.40 0.21
N LYS A 1034 33.83 -35.36 0.03
CA LYS A 1034 34.74 -35.00 1.11
C LYS A 1034 34.53 -33.54 1.52
N GLN A 1035 34.35 -33.30 2.82
CA GLN A 1035 34.12 -31.98 3.37
C GLN A 1035 35.40 -31.43 4.03
N LEU A 1036 35.44 -30.13 4.31
CA LEU A 1036 36.52 -29.50 5.06
C LEU A 1036 36.60 -30.07 6.49
N PRO A 1037 37.81 -30.44 6.99
CA PRO A 1037 37.97 -31.04 8.33
C PRO A 1037 37.39 -30.19 9.48
N ASN A 1038 37.53 -28.86 9.41
CA ASN A 1038 37.09 -27.91 10.45
C ASN A 1038 35.87 -27.09 10.01
N SER A 1039 34.99 -27.65 9.19
CA SER A 1039 33.83 -26.94 8.63
C SER A 1039 32.83 -26.49 9.70
N ASN A 1040 32.80 -25.20 10.04
CA ASN A 1040 31.84 -24.61 11.00
C ASN A 1040 30.68 -23.90 10.28
N PHE A 1041 30.09 -24.54 9.28
CA PHE A 1041 29.03 -23.95 8.45
C PHE A 1041 27.82 -23.44 9.28
N SER A 1042 27.47 -24.14 10.36
CA SER A 1042 26.34 -23.83 11.25
C SER A 1042 26.43 -22.47 11.94
N SER A 1043 27.64 -21.93 12.16
CA SER A 1043 27.80 -20.63 12.81
C SER A 1043 27.27 -19.47 11.98
N SER A 1044 27.17 -19.65 10.66
CA SER A 1044 26.67 -18.63 9.72
C SER A 1044 25.42 -19.05 8.94
N TRP A 1045 24.78 -20.16 9.35
CA TRP A 1045 23.59 -20.67 8.69
C TRP A 1045 22.31 -20.13 9.32
N TYR A 1046 21.68 -19.15 8.65
CA TYR A 1046 20.48 -18.45 9.14
C TYR A 1046 19.34 -19.35 9.61
N HIS A 1047 19.09 -20.47 8.91
CA HIS A 1047 17.87 -21.29 9.10
C HIS A 1047 17.73 -21.82 10.52
N LEU A 1048 18.84 -22.07 11.22
CA LEU A 1048 18.83 -22.52 12.62
C LEU A 1048 18.30 -21.47 13.61
N TYR A 1049 18.27 -20.18 13.21
CA TYR A 1049 17.95 -19.06 14.09
C TYR A 1049 16.61 -18.37 13.73
N ILE A 1050 16.14 -18.48 12.49
CA ILE A 1050 15.01 -17.67 11.96
C ILE A 1050 13.68 -18.42 11.84
N GLY A 1051 13.45 -19.49 12.62
CA GLY A 1051 12.17 -20.21 12.66
C GLY A 1051 12.03 -21.36 11.65
N TYR A 1052 13.15 -21.83 11.09
CA TYR A 1052 13.24 -23.07 10.31
C TYR A 1052 13.98 -24.17 11.09
N ASP A 1053 14.22 -23.99 12.38
CA ASP A 1053 14.78 -25.00 13.26
C ASP A 1053 13.93 -26.27 13.30
N ALA A 1054 14.55 -27.41 13.01
CA ALA A 1054 13.88 -28.70 12.77
C ALA A 1054 12.84 -28.66 11.63
N GLY A 1055 12.96 -27.72 10.70
CA GLY A 1055 11.99 -27.44 9.63
C GLY A 1055 12.58 -27.35 8.24
N VAL A 1056 13.90 -27.46 8.07
CA VAL A 1056 14.57 -27.33 6.76
C VAL A 1056 14.11 -28.39 5.76
N TYR A 1057 13.72 -29.57 6.25
CA TYR A 1057 13.14 -30.64 5.42
C TYR A 1057 11.89 -30.21 4.65
N GLY A 1058 11.18 -29.17 5.13
CA GLY A 1058 9.94 -28.68 4.55
C GLY A 1058 10.06 -28.29 3.07
N TYR A 1059 11.23 -27.83 2.63
CA TYR A 1059 11.50 -27.56 1.22
C TYR A 1059 11.44 -28.83 0.35
N ALA A 1060 12.17 -29.89 0.76
CA ALA A 1060 12.18 -31.16 0.05
C ALA A 1060 10.82 -31.88 0.15
N TRP A 1061 10.20 -31.83 1.33
CA TRP A 1061 8.85 -32.35 1.56
C TRP A 1061 7.84 -31.71 0.61
N SER A 1062 7.90 -30.39 0.47
CA SER A 1062 7.01 -29.65 -0.41
C SER A 1062 7.28 -29.94 -1.89
N ASP A 1063 8.55 -29.99 -2.32
CA ASP A 1063 8.91 -30.28 -3.71
C ASP A 1063 8.42 -31.68 -4.15
N VAL A 1064 8.48 -32.66 -3.24
CA VAL A 1064 8.01 -34.02 -3.47
C VAL A 1064 6.50 -34.04 -3.71
N PHE A 1065 5.70 -33.43 -2.82
CA PHE A 1065 4.24 -33.44 -2.97
C PHE A 1065 3.73 -32.48 -4.05
N ALA A 1066 4.47 -31.42 -4.33
CA ALA A 1066 4.27 -30.57 -5.49
C ALA A 1066 4.39 -31.35 -6.80
N ALA A 1067 5.37 -32.27 -6.91
CA ALA A 1067 5.51 -33.13 -8.07
C ALA A 1067 4.33 -34.09 -8.24
N ASP A 1068 3.72 -34.55 -7.14
CA ASP A 1068 2.57 -35.45 -7.18
C ASP A 1068 1.29 -34.72 -7.64
N ILE A 1069 1.05 -33.49 -7.14
CA ILE A 1069 0.00 -32.60 -7.66
C ILE A 1069 0.22 -32.36 -9.15
N PHE A 1070 1.43 -31.94 -9.53
CA PHE A 1070 1.79 -31.64 -10.91
C PHE A 1070 1.56 -32.83 -11.84
N GLU A 1071 2.02 -34.02 -11.48
CA GLU A 1071 1.85 -35.22 -12.30
C GLU A 1071 0.38 -35.66 -12.40
N SER A 1072 -0.41 -35.52 -11.32
CA SER A 1072 -1.86 -35.75 -11.36
C SER A 1072 -2.56 -34.82 -12.35
N MET A 1073 -2.19 -33.53 -12.35
CA MET A 1073 -2.70 -32.55 -13.31
C MET A 1073 -2.23 -32.86 -14.73
N ARG A 1074 -0.95 -33.16 -14.92
CA ARG A 1074 -0.33 -33.43 -16.22
C ARG A 1074 -0.88 -34.68 -16.91
N SER A 1075 -1.19 -35.72 -16.12
CA SER A 1075 -1.76 -36.97 -16.61
C SER A 1075 -3.29 -36.93 -16.79
N SER A 1076 -3.95 -35.81 -16.46
CA SER A 1076 -5.39 -35.66 -16.65
C SER A 1076 -5.79 -35.74 -18.13
N GLN A 1077 -6.96 -36.32 -18.42
CA GLN A 1077 -7.44 -36.48 -19.80
C GLN A 1077 -7.65 -35.14 -20.53
N THR A 1078 -7.92 -34.08 -19.78
CA THR A 1078 -8.13 -32.72 -20.31
C THR A 1078 -6.84 -31.92 -20.45
N GLY A 1079 -5.72 -32.44 -19.97
CA GLY A 1079 -4.42 -31.80 -20.00
C GLY A 1079 -4.14 -30.88 -18.80
N PRO A 1080 -2.85 -30.58 -18.56
CA PRO A 1080 -2.36 -29.89 -17.36
C PRO A 1080 -2.92 -28.49 -17.14
N LEU A 1081 -3.14 -27.73 -18.23
CA LEU A 1081 -3.56 -26.32 -18.17
C LEU A 1081 -5.06 -26.14 -18.46
N SER A 1082 -5.85 -27.20 -18.33
CA SER A 1082 -7.30 -27.15 -18.54
C SER A 1082 -8.03 -26.50 -17.36
N ALA A 1083 -9.11 -25.77 -17.67
CA ALA A 1083 -9.94 -25.09 -16.67
C ALA A 1083 -10.52 -26.07 -15.64
N SER A 1084 -10.90 -27.29 -16.04
CA SER A 1084 -11.42 -28.31 -15.12
C SER A 1084 -10.39 -28.76 -14.09
N THR A 1085 -9.14 -28.92 -14.50
CA THR A 1085 -8.06 -29.33 -13.60
C THR A 1085 -7.69 -28.19 -12.64
N GLY A 1086 -7.70 -26.94 -13.12
CA GLY A 1086 -7.46 -25.79 -12.26
C GLY A 1086 -8.63 -25.43 -11.33
N GLU A 1087 -9.89 -25.72 -11.70
CA GLU A 1087 -11.05 -25.63 -10.79
C GLU A 1087 -10.87 -26.55 -9.58
N ARG A 1088 -10.37 -27.78 -9.80
CA ARG A 1088 -10.04 -28.72 -8.72
C ARG A 1088 -8.88 -28.20 -7.86
N LEU A 1089 -7.82 -27.69 -8.48
CA LEU A 1089 -6.70 -27.09 -7.73
C LEU A 1089 -7.19 -25.93 -6.86
N ARG A 1090 -8.05 -25.06 -7.42
CA ARG A 1090 -8.65 -23.93 -6.71
C ARG A 1090 -9.55 -24.38 -5.56
N SER A 1091 -10.43 -25.36 -5.76
CA SER A 1091 -11.44 -25.76 -4.76
C SER A 1091 -10.92 -26.75 -3.71
N GLU A 1092 -9.90 -27.56 -4.02
CA GLU A 1092 -9.42 -28.63 -3.13
C GLU A 1092 -8.09 -28.29 -2.43
N ILE A 1093 -7.26 -27.41 -3.01
CA ILE A 1093 -5.94 -27.02 -2.47
C ILE A 1093 -5.89 -25.55 -2.08
N LEU A 1094 -6.13 -24.62 -3.02
CA LEU A 1094 -5.90 -23.19 -2.79
C LEU A 1094 -6.98 -22.54 -1.92
N GLY A 1095 -8.25 -22.86 -2.20
CA GLY A 1095 -9.41 -22.29 -1.56
C GLY A 1095 -9.56 -22.67 -0.10
N PRO A 1096 -9.50 -23.98 0.26
CA PRO A 1096 -9.59 -24.40 1.64
C PRO A 1096 -8.48 -23.81 2.52
N CYS A 1097 -7.26 -23.63 1.99
CA CYS A 1097 -6.13 -23.13 2.75
C CYS A 1097 -6.01 -23.86 4.12
N ALA A 1098 -5.89 -23.15 5.24
CA ALA A 1098 -5.73 -23.79 6.56
C ALA A 1098 -7.04 -24.30 7.20
N THR A 1099 -8.20 -24.18 6.52
CA THR A 1099 -9.46 -24.79 6.97
C THR A 1099 -9.41 -26.31 6.98
N LYS A 1100 -8.46 -26.90 6.24
CA LYS A 1100 -8.15 -28.33 6.25
C LYS A 1100 -6.66 -28.54 6.52
N PRO A 1101 -6.25 -29.65 7.15
CA PRO A 1101 -4.84 -30.04 7.22
C PRO A 1101 -4.26 -30.30 5.82
N GLY A 1102 -2.98 -29.98 5.60
CA GLY A 1102 -2.29 -30.20 4.32
C GLY A 1102 -2.40 -31.62 3.75
N ASN A 1103 -2.31 -32.65 4.59
CA ASN A 1103 -2.46 -34.05 4.17
C ASN A 1103 -3.89 -34.36 3.69
N ALA A 1104 -4.92 -33.82 4.34
CA ALA A 1104 -6.30 -34.00 3.92
C ALA A 1104 -6.59 -33.32 2.58
N MET A 1105 -6.00 -32.14 2.34
CA MET A 1105 -6.08 -31.46 1.05
C MET A 1105 -5.39 -32.26 -0.06
N LEU A 1106 -4.19 -32.78 0.20
CA LEU A 1106 -3.46 -33.63 -0.75
C LEU A 1106 -4.21 -34.91 -1.08
N SER A 1107 -4.64 -35.67 -0.07
CA SER A 1107 -5.35 -36.93 -0.30
C SER A 1107 -6.68 -36.72 -1.01
N GLY A 1108 -7.38 -35.61 -0.70
CA GLY A 1108 -8.59 -35.19 -1.43
C GLY A 1108 -8.31 -34.94 -2.92
N PHE A 1109 -7.34 -34.07 -3.21
CA PHE A 1109 -6.97 -33.72 -4.58
C PHE A 1109 -6.44 -34.89 -5.41
N LEU A 1110 -5.64 -35.77 -4.79
CA LEU A 1110 -5.06 -36.92 -5.48
C LEU A 1110 -6.04 -38.09 -5.59
N GLY A 1111 -7.09 -38.13 -4.76
CA GLY A 1111 -8.00 -39.29 -4.63
C GLY A 1111 -7.33 -40.54 -4.03
N ARG A 1112 -6.13 -40.37 -3.45
CA ARG A 1112 -5.29 -41.39 -2.81
C ARG A 1112 -4.30 -40.69 -1.87
N GLU A 1113 -3.65 -41.47 -1.01
CA GLU A 1113 -2.53 -40.93 -0.23
C GLU A 1113 -1.40 -40.41 -1.14
N PRO A 1114 -0.71 -39.33 -0.73
CA PRO A 1114 0.36 -38.75 -1.51
C PRO A 1114 1.58 -39.69 -1.59
N SER A 1115 2.26 -39.68 -2.74
CA SER A 1115 3.39 -40.57 -3.03
C SER A 1115 4.61 -39.79 -3.52
N VAL A 1116 5.79 -40.33 -3.23
CA VAL A 1116 7.09 -39.82 -3.69
C VAL A 1116 7.40 -40.21 -5.14
N ASP A 1117 6.65 -41.16 -5.72
CA ASP A 1117 6.97 -41.75 -7.02
C ASP A 1117 6.95 -40.74 -8.17
N ALA A 1118 6.04 -39.76 -8.11
CA ALA A 1118 5.95 -38.69 -9.10
C ALA A 1118 7.23 -37.85 -9.11
N TRP A 1119 7.74 -37.49 -7.93
CA TRP A 1119 8.99 -36.77 -7.79
C TRP A 1119 10.19 -37.59 -8.27
N CYS A 1120 10.25 -38.88 -7.93
CA CYS A 1120 11.30 -39.77 -8.43
C CYS A 1120 11.33 -39.79 -9.97
N ARG A 1121 10.18 -40.00 -10.63
CA ARG A 1121 10.07 -39.94 -12.09
C ARG A 1121 10.44 -38.55 -12.65
N PHE A 1122 10.02 -37.48 -11.97
CA PHE A 1122 10.32 -36.11 -12.38
C PHE A 1122 11.84 -35.85 -12.39
N LYS A 1123 12.55 -36.30 -11.35
CA LYS A 1123 14.01 -36.16 -11.19
C LYS A 1123 14.83 -37.24 -11.93
N GLY A 1124 14.19 -38.22 -12.57
CA GLY A 1124 14.89 -39.29 -13.30
C GLY A 1124 15.45 -40.41 -12.43
N ILE A 1125 14.91 -40.59 -11.23
CA ILE A 1125 15.22 -41.69 -10.32
C ILE A 1125 14.39 -42.92 -10.74
N GLN A 1126 15.06 -44.05 -10.96
CA GLN A 1126 14.47 -45.30 -11.45
C GLN A 1126 14.01 -46.23 -10.32
#